data_AF-A0A931KG16-F1
#
_entry.id   AF-A0A931KG16-F1
#
_cell.length_a   1.000
_cell.length_b   1.000
_cell.length_c   1.000
_cell.angle_alpha   90.00
_cell.angle_beta   90.00
_cell.angle_gamma   90.00
#
_symmetry.space_group_name_H-M   'P 1'
#
loop_
_entity.id
_entity.type
_entity.pdbx_description
1 polymer ?
#
loop_
_entity_poly.entity_id
_entity_poly.type
_entity_poly.pdbx_seq_one_letter_code
_entity_poly.pdbx_strand_id
1 'polypeptide(L)'
;MLAIVHRYRPFLASRPLSSRRFRPVLNDLERREVPALPTAVEQEMLEWLNRFRADPAAEFDRYYQTVMQQDGSVSYLAKVPFLPIDKPSIEEFRNELLATPAVPPLAWNTKLNDAARFHTDFMIAADAFDHNLPGEPLLGTRISNTGYQAWYWGENIAYGHGQIRYSHSSLVHSDGHRANLAFTNFTEIGIAAGYATLANKTLFDPIVTQDFGSRVNRQASVFGVVFDDTITSDDFYQAGEGLQGISITLSGPQGNFVTTSWSSGGYQFDDVPSGTYRLYVTSPGIDSDAYSFQVTVGQANVKYDFEIGTPPSRTVGFETSDPKTVSEGGTSTFALVRTGPLDSELDITIFPVDRPSGSQPWTSVIAPLADGGVVRFQPGQSRATFQVVSLKDSTERPDISVDFVFNVNDPGYASSVATASLTVLDDDRPRVSLVRIANSGTLHIVRESEKQVILTLERSGDLSKRVVVPFSIVPISGQTYVAAQTGTFEFQPGATQAVRSFAIADDAVARIDGVFSLRLGTPATADTRLEGPVEQVVSVIDDDPKPKLVRVAGRRNRQSLNALTAVFDAPISNANTKNVGIWRITDAGTDGILGTADDATIALRAVNYKASTRTFTLNFRKPSRSKTALIYRITLDAAKLTTPIGTPLNGPMVWDLKV
;
A
#
# COMPACT_ATOMS: atom_id res chain seq x y z
N MET A 1 -17.34 33.36 2.10
CA MET A 1 -16.92 32.98 3.46
C MET A 1 -17.15 34.18 4.36
N LEU A 2 -18.06 34.05 5.34
CA LEU A 2 -18.41 35.11 6.31
C LEU A 2 -17.97 34.63 7.70
N ALA A 3 -17.58 35.53 8.60
CA ALA A 3 -17.33 35.19 10.01
C ALA A 3 -18.45 35.76 10.89
N ILE A 4 -18.82 35.04 11.95
CA ILE A 4 -19.85 35.46 12.91
C ILE A 4 -19.21 35.66 14.29
N VAL A 5 -19.39 36.86 14.88
CA VAL A 5 -19.01 37.17 16.27
C VAL A 5 -20.22 37.71 17.01
N HIS A 6 -20.52 37.15 18.18
CA HIS A 6 -21.62 37.60 19.02
C HIS A 6 -21.19 37.84 20.48
N ARG A 7 -21.85 38.82 21.12
CA ARG A 7 -21.67 39.18 22.54
C ARG A 7 -23.03 39.06 23.26
N TYR A 8 -23.06 38.42 24.42
CA TYR A 8 -24.29 38.27 25.21
C TYR A 8 -24.74 39.61 25.84
N ARG A 9 -26.05 39.91 25.78
CA ARG A 9 -26.73 40.89 26.66
C ARG A 9 -27.83 40.14 27.44
N PRO A 10 -27.85 40.14 28.78
CA PRO A 10 -28.93 39.50 29.52
C PRO A 10 -30.15 40.43 29.53
N PHE A 11 -31.39 39.92 29.39
CA PHE A 11 -32.55 40.33 30.20
C PHE A 11 -33.81 39.45 29.95
N LEU A 12 -34.30 38.90 31.08
CA LEU A 12 -35.66 38.52 31.50
C LEU A 12 -36.57 37.61 30.66
N ALA A 13 -37.03 36.57 31.36
CA ALA A 13 -38.06 35.61 30.98
C ALA A 13 -39.45 36.22 30.74
N SER A 14 -40.17 35.74 29.71
CA SER A 14 -41.56 35.27 29.86
C SER A 14 -42.17 34.64 28.60
N ARG A 15 -42.72 33.43 28.82
CA ARG A 15 -43.96 32.81 28.30
C ARG A 15 -43.99 31.97 27.00
N PRO A 16 -44.80 30.88 26.99
CA PRO A 16 -44.68 29.77 26.06
C PRO A 16 -45.74 29.80 24.95
N LEU A 17 -45.43 29.24 23.78
CA LEU A 17 -46.45 28.93 22.76
C LEU A 17 -46.28 27.53 22.16
N SER A 18 -47.33 26.74 22.39
CA SER A 18 -48.03 25.88 21.44
C SER A 18 -47.30 24.67 20.85
N SER A 19 -47.65 23.51 21.43
CA SER A 19 -47.39 22.15 20.94
C SER A 19 -47.89 21.90 19.52
N ARG A 20 -46.98 21.51 18.62
CA ARG A 20 -47.28 20.57 17.53
C ARG A 20 -46.43 19.32 17.73
N ARG A 21 -47.12 18.19 17.86
CA ARG A 21 -46.55 16.86 18.09
C ARG A 21 -45.61 16.49 16.94
N PHE A 22 -44.31 16.49 17.21
CA PHE A 22 -43.35 15.71 16.46
C PHE A 22 -43.28 14.31 17.08
N ARG A 23 -43.38 13.28 16.24
CA ARG A 23 -43.11 11.89 16.64
C ARG A 23 -41.58 11.77 16.83
N PRO A 24 -41.08 11.37 18.01
CA PRO A 24 -39.66 11.10 18.18
C PRO A 24 -39.37 9.78 17.48
N VAL A 25 -38.44 9.78 16.53
CA VAL A 25 -37.75 8.55 16.16
C VAL A 25 -36.74 8.32 17.26
N LEU A 26 -37.12 7.49 18.24
CA LEU A 26 -36.24 6.96 19.25
C LEU A 26 -35.17 6.11 18.55
N ASN A 27 -33.93 6.61 18.56
CA ASN A 27 -32.75 5.77 18.76
C ASN A 27 -31.91 6.51 19.79
N ASP A 28 -32.34 6.43 21.05
CA ASP A 28 -31.46 6.62 22.20
C ASP A 28 -30.45 5.46 22.16
N LEU A 29 -29.32 5.68 21.49
CA LEU A 29 -28.07 5.16 22.01
C LEU A 29 -27.53 6.27 22.91
N GLU A 30 -27.64 6.05 24.22
CA GLU A 30 -26.85 6.77 25.20
C GLU A 30 -25.39 6.78 24.72
N ARG A 31 -24.91 7.92 24.19
CA ARG A 31 -23.46 8.16 24.08
C ARG A 31 -22.94 8.31 25.49
N ARG A 32 -22.68 7.17 26.11
CA ARG A 32 -21.80 7.04 27.26
C ARG A 32 -20.37 7.18 26.73
N GLU A 33 -20.05 8.34 26.20
CA GLU A 33 -18.77 8.56 25.54
C GLU A 33 -17.93 9.52 26.36
N VAL A 34 -16.75 9.03 26.70
CA VAL A 34 -15.61 9.86 27.07
C VAL A 34 -15.52 11.00 26.05
N PRO A 35 -15.49 12.28 26.47
CA PRO A 35 -15.40 13.39 25.53
C PRO A 35 -14.26 13.15 24.55
N ALA A 36 -14.51 13.31 23.25
CA ALA A 36 -13.49 13.04 22.25
C ALA A 36 -12.35 14.07 22.39
N LEU A 37 -11.16 13.56 22.69
CA LEU A 37 -9.92 14.33 22.62
C LEU A 37 -9.56 14.59 21.15
N PRO A 38 -8.78 15.63 20.82
CA PRO A 38 -8.48 15.96 19.44
C PRO A 38 -7.85 14.77 18.72
N THR A 39 -8.30 14.51 17.49
CA THR A 39 -7.55 13.67 16.54
C THR A 39 -6.21 14.33 16.21
N ALA A 40 -5.28 13.57 15.62
CA ALA A 40 -3.98 14.13 15.20
C ALA A 40 -4.13 15.32 14.23
N VAL A 41 -5.10 15.25 13.32
CA VAL A 41 -5.38 16.33 12.35
C VAL A 41 -6.01 17.56 13.01
N GLU A 42 -6.91 17.36 13.97
CA GLU A 42 -7.49 18.47 14.75
C GLU A 42 -6.44 19.12 15.66
N GLN A 43 -5.52 18.34 16.22
CA GLN A 43 -4.36 18.86 16.94
C GLN A 43 -3.47 19.67 16.00
N GLU A 44 -3.14 19.15 14.81
CA GLU A 44 -2.33 19.88 13.83
C GLU A 44 -2.96 21.24 13.50
N MET A 45 -4.27 21.30 13.26
CA MET A 45 -4.99 22.55 13.02
C MET A 45 -4.89 23.53 14.21
N LEU A 46 -4.95 23.02 15.45
CA LEU A 46 -4.78 23.82 16.66
C LEU A 46 -3.36 24.40 16.77
N GLU A 47 -2.35 23.61 16.41
CA GLU A 47 -0.95 24.02 16.38
C GLU A 47 -0.71 25.16 15.38
N TRP A 48 -1.21 24.98 14.15
CA TRP A 48 -1.13 26.03 13.12
C TRP A 48 -1.80 27.33 13.57
N LEU A 49 -3.01 27.22 14.13
CA LEU A 49 -3.76 28.36 14.66
C LEU A 49 -3.01 29.08 15.78
N ASN A 50 -2.44 28.34 16.73
CA ASN A 50 -1.76 28.94 17.88
C ASN A 50 -0.41 29.54 17.48
N ARG A 51 0.27 28.99 16.47
CA ARG A 51 1.47 29.60 15.89
C ARG A 51 1.15 30.91 15.18
N PHE A 52 0.07 30.93 14.39
CA PHE A 52 -0.45 32.17 13.80
C PHE A 52 -0.78 33.21 14.87
N ARG A 53 -1.45 32.83 15.96
CA ARG A 53 -1.77 33.75 17.07
C ARG A 53 -0.54 34.30 17.76
N ALA A 54 0.51 33.50 17.92
CA ALA A 54 1.75 33.90 18.58
C ALA A 54 2.58 34.87 17.72
N ASP A 55 2.64 34.66 16.41
CA ASP A 55 3.41 35.49 15.49
C ASP A 55 2.76 35.55 14.09
N PRO A 56 1.73 36.40 13.90
CA PRO A 56 1.05 36.53 12.62
C PRO A 56 1.98 36.96 11.48
N ALA A 57 3.00 37.76 11.78
CA ALA A 57 3.96 38.28 10.82
C ALA A 57 4.88 37.19 10.28
N ALA A 58 5.47 36.38 11.17
CA ALA A 58 6.32 35.26 10.75
C ALA A 58 5.55 34.18 9.99
N GLU A 59 4.24 34.04 10.26
CA GLU A 59 3.41 33.08 9.53
C GLU A 59 3.32 33.40 8.03
N PHE A 60 3.40 34.68 7.63
CA PHE A 60 3.51 35.06 6.21
C PHE A 60 4.75 34.47 5.54
N ASP A 61 5.92 34.68 6.15
CA ASP A 61 7.19 34.21 5.59
C ASP A 61 7.20 32.66 5.51
N ARG A 62 6.59 31.98 6.50
CA ARG A 62 6.41 30.52 6.49
C ARG A 62 5.48 30.05 5.38
N TYR A 63 4.30 30.66 5.21
CA TYR A 63 3.39 30.34 4.09
C TYR A 63 4.04 30.59 2.73
N TYR A 64 4.76 31.69 2.58
CA TYR A 64 5.41 32.05 1.31
C TYR A 64 6.52 31.05 0.95
N GLN A 65 7.33 30.62 1.92
CA GLN A 65 8.42 29.66 1.69
C GLN A 65 7.92 28.22 1.47
N THR A 66 7.01 27.73 2.31
CA THR A 66 6.56 26.32 2.25
C THR A 66 5.55 26.07 1.13
N VAL A 67 4.72 27.06 0.80
CA VAL A 67 3.56 26.83 -0.06
C VAL A 67 3.74 27.38 -1.48
N MET A 68 4.51 28.45 -1.67
CA MET A 68 4.75 29.01 -3.02
C MET A 68 6.01 28.49 -3.72
N GLN A 69 7.00 27.95 -3.00
CA GLN A 69 8.25 27.46 -3.61
C GLN A 69 8.32 25.94 -3.83
N GLN A 70 7.55 25.11 -3.12
CA GLN A 70 7.73 23.65 -3.16
C GLN A 70 7.16 22.92 -4.38
N ASP A 71 6.27 23.49 -5.21
CA ASP A 71 5.62 22.70 -6.29
C ASP A 71 6.26 22.86 -7.68
N GLY A 72 7.27 23.73 -7.88
CA GLY A 72 7.89 23.94 -9.21
C GLY A 72 6.89 24.26 -10.35
N SER A 73 5.64 24.52 -10.00
CA SER A 73 4.49 24.69 -10.86
C SER A 73 3.75 25.89 -10.29
N VAL A 74 3.37 26.80 -11.17
CA VAL A 74 2.65 28.04 -10.86
C VAL A 74 1.19 27.74 -10.40
N SER A 75 0.95 26.54 -9.86
CA SER A 75 -0.37 25.91 -9.67
C SER A 75 -0.93 26.07 -8.25
N TYR A 76 -0.20 26.70 -7.31
CA TYR A 76 -0.78 27.04 -6.01
C TYR A 76 -1.94 28.05 -6.14
N LEU A 77 -1.83 29.01 -7.06
CA LEU A 77 -2.95 29.91 -7.41
C LEU A 77 -4.10 29.19 -8.15
N ALA A 78 -3.87 27.97 -8.66
CA ALA A 78 -4.87 27.17 -9.38
C ALA A 78 -5.55 26.09 -8.52
N LYS A 79 -4.91 25.64 -7.43
CA LYS A 79 -5.41 24.61 -6.50
C LYS A 79 -6.09 25.18 -5.24
N VAL A 80 -6.05 26.49 -5.03
CA VAL A 80 -6.92 27.20 -4.08
C VAL A 80 -8.03 27.87 -4.90
N PRO A 81 -9.11 27.17 -5.29
CA PRO A 81 -10.07 27.67 -6.30
C PRO A 81 -11.01 28.76 -5.75
N PHE A 82 -10.70 29.28 -4.57
CA PHE A 82 -11.50 30.22 -3.80
C PHE A 82 -10.60 31.27 -3.12
N LEU A 83 -9.60 31.79 -3.85
CA LEU A 83 -9.22 33.18 -3.63
C LEU A 83 -10.34 34.03 -4.24
N PRO A 84 -11.20 34.69 -3.45
CA PRO A 84 -12.26 35.53 -4.00
C PRO A 84 -11.64 36.61 -4.87
N ILE A 85 -12.30 36.88 -6.00
CA ILE A 85 -11.91 37.77 -7.10
C ILE A 85 -11.61 39.22 -6.68
N ASP A 86 -11.84 39.58 -5.42
CA ASP A 86 -11.55 40.90 -4.86
C ASP A 86 -10.55 40.78 -3.71
N LYS A 87 -9.23 40.58 -3.96
CA LYS A 87 -8.25 40.58 -2.87
C LYS A 87 -6.84 41.07 -3.20
N PRO A 88 -6.13 41.52 -2.13
CA PRO A 88 -4.93 42.34 -2.20
C PRO A 88 -3.75 41.61 -2.86
N SER A 89 -2.82 42.37 -3.43
CA SER A 89 -1.50 41.88 -3.82
C SER A 89 -0.82 41.14 -2.66
N ILE A 90 0.12 40.23 -2.97
CA ILE A 90 0.91 39.51 -1.96
C ILE A 90 1.52 40.47 -0.91
N GLU A 91 1.90 41.67 -1.35
CA GLU A 91 2.47 42.71 -0.49
C GLU A 91 1.41 43.35 0.43
N GLU A 92 0.19 43.57 -0.05
CA GLU A 92 -0.90 44.04 0.80
C GLU A 92 -1.30 42.97 1.83
N PHE A 93 -1.35 41.68 1.46
CA PHE A 93 -1.58 40.59 2.43
C PHE A 93 -0.45 40.50 3.46
N ARG A 94 0.81 40.69 3.03
CA ARG A 94 1.95 40.79 3.95
C ARG A 94 1.77 41.92 4.96
N ASN A 95 1.38 43.11 4.48
CA ASN A 95 1.14 44.27 5.32
C ASN A 95 -0.03 44.06 6.29
N GLU A 96 -1.08 43.35 5.87
CA GLU A 96 -2.19 42.97 6.75
C GLU A 96 -1.76 42.03 7.87
N LEU A 97 -0.90 41.04 7.58
CA LEU A 97 -0.36 40.14 8.60
C LEU A 97 0.62 40.84 9.53
N LEU A 98 1.46 41.73 9.02
CA LEU A 98 2.33 42.60 9.83
C LEU A 98 1.53 43.51 10.77
N ALA A 99 0.32 43.92 10.37
CA ALA A 99 -0.57 44.73 11.19
C ALA A 99 -1.45 43.91 12.15
N THR A 100 -1.45 42.57 12.02
CA THR A 100 -2.23 41.70 12.91
C THR A 100 -1.47 41.50 14.23
N PRO A 101 -2.03 41.89 15.38
CA PRO A 101 -1.33 41.76 16.65
C PRO A 101 -1.21 40.29 17.08
N ALA A 102 -0.09 39.95 17.71
CA ALA A 102 0.05 38.69 18.44
C ALA A 102 -0.94 38.64 19.62
N VAL A 103 -1.58 37.49 19.80
CA VAL A 103 -2.60 37.27 20.83
C VAL A 103 -2.37 35.93 21.54
N PRO A 104 -2.81 35.77 22.81
CA PRO A 104 -2.60 34.53 23.55
C PRO A 104 -3.16 33.28 22.84
N PRO A 105 -2.56 32.11 23.01
CA PRO A 105 -3.02 30.89 22.35
C PRO A 105 -4.38 30.42 22.92
N LEU A 106 -5.10 29.61 22.15
CA LEU A 106 -6.39 29.03 22.53
C LEU A 106 -6.20 27.61 23.05
N ALA A 107 -6.81 27.33 24.21
CA ALA A 107 -6.84 26.00 24.81
C ALA A 107 -7.93 25.14 24.15
N TRP A 108 -7.71 23.83 24.07
CA TRP A 108 -8.73 22.90 23.57
C TRP A 108 -9.90 22.83 24.55
N ASN A 109 -11.13 22.80 24.05
CA ASN A 109 -12.31 22.56 24.87
C ASN A 109 -13.21 21.51 24.22
N THR A 110 -13.38 20.38 24.88
CA THR A 110 -14.16 19.24 24.36
C THR A 110 -15.61 19.59 24.10
N LYS A 111 -16.23 20.50 24.87
CA LYS A 111 -17.61 20.94 24.62
C LYS A 111 -17.77 21.82 23.39
N LEU A 112 -16.75 22.61 23.05
CA LEU A 112 -16.71 23.34 21.78
C LEU A 112 -16.44 22.37 20.63
N ASN A 113 -15.61 21.34 20.85
CA ASN A 113 -15.35 20.30 19.85
C ASN A 113 -16.61 19.49 19.55
N ASP A 114 -17.40 19.12 20.57
CA ASP A 114 -18.68 18.43 20.38
C ASP A 114 -19.64 19.26 19.50
N ALA A 115 -19.68 20.59 19.69
CA ALA A 115 -20.49 21.50 18.89
C ALA A 115 -19.98 21.60 17.44
N ALA A 116 -18.67 21.76 17.27
CA ALA A 116 -18.02 21.79 15.96
C ALA A 116 -18.22 20.48 15.20
N ARG A 117 -18.12 19.34 15.90
CA ARG A 117 -18.27 17.99 15.34
C ARG A 117 -19.69 17.74 14.90
N PHE A 118 -20.68 18.13 15.72
CA PHE A 118 -22.08 18.11 15.34
C PHE A 118 -22.32 18.90 14.05
N HIS A 119 -21.77 20.11 13.93
CA HIS A 119 -21.93 20.94 12.73
C HIS A 119 -21.25 20.32 11.50
N THR A 120 -20.01 19.86 11.64
CA THR A 120 -19.27 19.18 10.56
C THR A 120 -20.00 17.93 10.06
N ASP A 121 -20.49 17.08 10.95
CA ASP A 121 -21.23 15.87 10.58
C ASP A 121 -22.56 16.23 9.89
N PHE A 122 -23.22 17.32 10.32
CA PHE A 122 -24.44 17.81 9.70
C PHE A 122 -24.19 18.37 8.28
N MET A 123 -23.09 19.10 8.07
CA MET A 123 -22.65 19.55 6.74
C MET A 123 -22.39 18.38 5.79
N ILE A 124 -21.71 17.34 6.29
CA ILE A 124 -21.46 16.12 5.51
C ILE A 124 -22.76 15.40 5.16
N ALA A 125 -23.66 15.22 6.13
CA ALA A 125 -24.92 14.51 5.93
C ALA A 125 -25.90 15.27 5.00
N ALA A 126 -25.90 16.60 5.07
CA ALA A 126 -26.75 17.46 4.24
C ALA A 126 -26.17 17.71 2.84
N ASP A 127 -24.94 17.27 2.58
CA ASP A 127 -24.21 17.54 1.36
C ASP A 127 -24.12 19.06 1.05
N ALA A 128 -23.87 19.87 2.08
CA ALA A 128 -23.96 21.32 2.02
C ALA A 128 -22.94 22.02 2.94
N PHE A 129 -22.48 23.21 2.53
CA PHE A 129 -21.48 23.99 3.26
C PHE A 129 -22.03 25.38 3.61
N ASP A 130 -22.48 25.55 4.85
CA ASP A 130 -23.09 26.78 5.37
C ASP A 130 -22.90 26.85 6.88
N HIS A 131 -22.74 28.04 7.46
CA HIS A 131 -22.65 28.27 8.91
C HIS A 131 -23.92 27.86 9.67
N ASN A 132 -25.05 27.79 8.97
CA ASN A 132 -26.28 27.31 9.55
C ASN A 132 -27.18 26.61 8.53
N LEU A 133 -27.25 25.28 8.61
CA LEU A 133 -28.05 24.48 7.69
C LEU A 133 -29.54 24.45 8.06
N PRO A 134 -30.44 24.22 7.10
CA PRO A 134 -31.88 24.09 7.38
C PRO A 134 -32.16 22.98 8.41
N GLY A 135 -32.82 23.34 9.51
CA GLY A 135 -33.16 22.41 10.59
C GLY A 135 -32.09 22.27 11.68
N GLU A 136 -30.94 22.92 11.50
CA GLU A 136 -29.87 22.97 12.49
C GLU A 136 -30.12 24.09 13.52
N PRO A 137 -29.83 23.89 14.82
CA PRO A 137 -29.75 25.00 15.78
C PRO A 137 -28.65 25.99 15.37
N LEU A 138 -28.89 27.29 15.61
CA LEU A 138 -27.87 28.34 15.44
C LEU A 138 -26.66 28.04 16.34
N LEU A 139 -25.47 28.51 15.93
CA LEU A 139 -24.19 28.34 16.65
C LEU A 139 -24.28 28.49 18.17
N GLY A 140 -24.87 29.60 18.65
CA GLY A 140 -24.99 29.85 20.09
C GLY A 140 -25.81 28.77 20.80
N THR A 141 -26.85 28.25 20.15
CA THR A 141 -27.64 27.14 20.66
C THR A 141 -26.86 25.83 20.61
N ARG A 142 -26.11 25.54 19.52
CA ARG A 142 -25.23 24.36 19.42
C ARG A 142 -24.23 24.32 20.57
N ILE A 143 -23.51 25.41 20.80
CA ILE A 143 -22.55 25.55 21.91
C ILE A 143 -23.26 25.43 23.27
N SER A 144 -24.43 26.03 23.45
CA SER A 144 -25.15 25.93 24.72
C SER A 144 -25.64 24.50 25.03
N ASN A 145 -25.98 23.73 23.99
CA ASN A 145 -26.47 22.35 24.12
C ASN A 145 -25.38 21.38 24.61
N THR A 146 -24.10 21.67 24.38
CA THR A 146 -22.98 20.90 24.93
C THR A 146 -22.69 21.25 26.41
N GLY A 147 -23.43 22.21 26.96
CA GLY A 147 -23.25 22.71 28.31
C GLY A 147 -22.05 23.65 28.45
N TYR A 148 -21.58 24.25 27.36
CA TYR A 148 -20.55 25.29 27.39
C TYR A 148 -21.18 26.67 27.66
N GLN A 149 -20.80 27.29 28.78
CA GLN A 149 -21.36 28.58 29.21
C GLN A 149 -20.54 29.75 28.63
N ALA A 150 -20.79 30.06 27.36
CA ALA A 150 -20.04 31.07 26.62
C ALA A 150 -20.37 32.51 27.07
N TRP A 151 -19.33 33.32 27.27
CA TRP A 151 -19.37 34.78 27.35
C TRP A 151 -19.10 35.42 25.97
N TYR A 152 -18.18 34.83 25.22
CA TYR A 152 -17.94 35.08 23.80
C TYR A 152 -18.00 33.76 23.05
N TRP A 153 -18.47 33.80 21.81
CA TRP A 153 -18.38 32.68 20.87
C TRP A 153 -18.28 33.18 19.44
N GLY A 154 -17.76 32.32 18.56
CA GLY A 154 -17.65 32.57 17.13
C GLY A 154 -17.35 31.26 16.40
N GLU A 155 -17.45 31.29 15.07
CA GLU A 155 -17.21 30.11 14.23
C GLU A 155 -16.43 30.49 12.97
N ASN A 156 -15.52 29.60 12.58
CA ASN A 156 -14.97 29.54 11.23
C ASN A 156 -15.29 28.16 10.63
N ILE A 157 -15.55 28.12 9.31
CA ILE A 157 -15.66 26.86 8.56
C ILE A 157 -14.77 26.92 7.32
N ALA A 158 -14.19 25.78 6.93
CA ALA A 158 -13.37 25.65 5.72
C ALA A 158 -13.68 24.34 4.98
N TYR A 159 -13.63 24.39 3.65
CA TYR A 159 -13.84 23.22 2.78
C TYR A 159 -13.15 23.43 1.42
N GLY A 160 -12.69 22.34 0.80
CA GLY A 160 -12.23 22.36 -0.59
C GLY A 160 -10.74 22.61 -0.79
N HIS A 161 -9.91 22.30 0.21
CA HIS A 161 -8.48 22.64 0.23
C HIS A 161 -7.53 21.44 0.23
N GLY A 162 -8.01 20.19 0.13
CA GLY A 162 -7.19 18.97 0.05
C GLY A 162 -6.49 18.53 1.34
N GLN A 163 -5.95 19.47 2.13
CA GLN A 163 -5.22 19.19 3.37
C GLN A 163 -5.57 20.20 4.47
N ILE A 164 -5.37 19.82 5.72
CA ILE A 164 -5.72 20.65 6.88
C ILE A 164 -4.90 21.95 6.90
N ARG A 165 -3.60 21.89 6.60
CA ARG A 165 -2.72 23.06 6.49
C ARG A 165 -3.21 24.09 5.47
N TYR A 166 -3.78 23.64 4.36
CA TYR A 166 -4.33 24.52 3.33
C TYR A 166 -5.68 25.11 3.76
N SER A 167 -6.46 24.37 4.57
CA SER A 167 -7.68 24.89 5.19
C SER A 167 -7.36 25.97 6.22
N HIS A 168 -6.30 25.80 7.03
CA HIS A 168 -5.86 26.85 7.93
C HIS A 168 -5.40 28.10 7.15
N SER A 169 -4.57 27.91 6.13
CA SER A 169 -4.10 29.01 5.28
C SER A 169 -5.26 29.80 4.67
N SER A 170 -6.31 29.13 4.14
CA SER A 170 -7.46 29.85 3.57
C SER A 170 -8.24 30.67 4.59
N LEU A 171 -8.35 30.19 5.84
CA LEU A 171 -8.94 30.95 6.95
C LEU A 171 -8.10 32.18 7.30
N VAL A 172 -6.77 32.07 7.31
CA VAL A 172 -5.89 33.24 7.54
C VAL A 172 -6.01 34.26 6.41
N HIS A 173 -6.17 33.84 5.16
CA HIS A 173 -6.32 34.77 4.02
C HIS A 173 -7.68 35.50 3.99
N SER A 174 -8.71 34.96 4.65
CA SER A 174 -10.04 35.58 4.73
C SER A 174 -10.11 36.56 5.91
N ASP A 175 -10.32 37.86 5.66
CA ASP A 175 -10.32 38.92 6.69
C ASP A 175 -11.31 38.63 7.83
N GLY A 176 -12.50 38.11 7.51
CA GLY A 176 -13.47 37.72 8.53
C GLY A 176 -12.96 36.57 9.40
N HIS A 177 -12.44 35.51 8.79
CA HIS A 177 -11.95 34.35 9.54
C HIS A 177 -10.66 34.68 10.30
N ARG A 178 -9.76 35.48 9.70
CA ARG A 178 -8.56 36.02 10.34
C ARG A 178 -8.91 36.88 11.54
N ALA A 179 -9.97 37.70 11.46
CA ALA A 179 -10.46 38.47 12.60
C ALA A 179 -10.91 37.56 13.75
N ASN A 180 -11.57 36.42 13.47
CA ASN A 180 -11.88 35.41 14.48
C ASN A 180 -10.61 34.76 15.06
N LEU A 181 -9.67 34.35 14.19
CA LEU A 181 -8.39 33.73 14.60
C LEU A 181 -7.56 34.67 15.48
N ALA A 182 -7.60 35.98 15.25
CA ALA A 182 -6.87 37.00 16.00
C ALA A 182 -7.71 37.67 17.11
N PHE A 183 -8.94 37.21 17.37
CA PHE A 183 -9.78 37.83 18.39
C PHE A 183 -9.23 37.53 19.79
N THR A 184 -8.82 38.58 20.51
CA THR A 184 -8.17 38.50 21.84
C THR A 184 -9.07 37.96 22.93
N ASN A 185 -10.38 38.10 22.76
CA ASN A 185 -11.38 37.70 23.73
C ASN A 185 -11.80 36.23 23.58
N PHE A 186 -11.28 35.49 22.60
CA PHE A 186 -11.37 34.03 22.59
C PHE A 186 -10.20 33.44 23.37
N THR A 187 -10.49 32.39 24.11
CA THR A 187 -9.52 31.73 24.99
C THR A 187 -9.56 30.22 24.89
N GLU A 188 -10.63 29.68 24.31
CA GLU A 188 -10.86 28.25 24.13
C GLU A 188 -11.36 28.01 22.72
N ILE A 189 -11.10 26.82 22.19
CA ILE A 189 -11.52 26.40 20.86
C ILE A 189 -11.88 24.91 20.84
N GLY A 190 -12.86 24.56 20.04
CA GLY A 190 -13.09 23.21 19.57
C GLY A 190 -12.95 23.16 18.06
N ILE A 191 -12.27 22.14 17.55
CA ILE A 191 -12.07 21.96 16.11
C ILE A 191 -12.63 20.60 15.73
N ALA A 192 -13.38 20.52 14.64
CA ALA A 192 -13.78 19.25 14.06
C ALA A 192 -13.37 19.18 12.59
N ALA A 193 -12.67 18.11 12.21
CA ALA A 193 -12.33 17.83 10.83
C ALA A 193 -12.97 16.51 10.39
N GLY A 194 -13.90 16.59 9.44
CA GLY A 194 -14.52 15.44 8.78
C GLY A 194 -14.14 15.43 7.31
N TYR A 195 -14.10 14.26 6.68
CA TYR A 195 -13.74 14.15 5.27
C TYR A 195 -14.90 13.63 4.44
N ALA A 196 -15.25 14.35 3.37
CA ALA A 196 -16.30 13.94 2.44
C ALA A 196 -16.07 14.54 1.05
N THR A 197 -16.70 13.92 0.05
CA THR A 197 -16.84 14.49 -1.29
C THR A 197 -18.26 15.03 -1.41
N LEU A 198 -18.43 16.36 -1.43
CA LEU A 198 -19.75 16.95 -1.65
C LEU A 198 -20.15 16.87 -3.13
N ALA A 199 -21.44 16.70 -3.47
CA ALA A 199 -21.90 16.25 -4.82
C ALA A 199 -21.45 17.12 -6.02
N ASN A 200 -20.96 18.34 -5.78
CA ASN A 200 -20.47 19.25 -6.82
C ASN A 200 -18.93 19.38 -6.87
N LYS A 201 -18.19 18.44 -6.27
CA LYS A 201 -16.72 18.46 -6.21
C LYS A 201 -16.10 17.08 -6.51
N THR A 202 -14.86 17.09 -6.98
CA THR A 202 -14.14 15.89 -7.46
C THR A 202 -13.11 15.35 -6.46
N LEU A 203 -12.94 15.98 -5.30
CA LEU A 203 -11.90 15.65 -4.31
C LEU A 203 -12.51 15.35 -2.94
N PHE A 204 -11.92 14.37 -2.24
CA PHE A 204 -12.20 14.05 -0.85
C PHE A 204 -11.43 15.03 0.03
N ASP A 205 -12.12 16.07 0.49
CA ASP A 205 -11.52 17.22 1.14
C ASP A 205 -11.91 17.28 2.63
N PRO A 206 -11.05 17.85 3.50
CA PRO A 206 -11.45 18.15 4.86
C PRO A 206 -12.53 19.24 4.87
N ILE A 207 -13.62 18.97 5.57
CA ILE A 207 -14.62 19.93 6.05
C ILE A 207 -14.27 20.22 7.51
N VAL A 208 -13.91 21.48 7.77
CA VAL A 208 -13.40 21.91 9.07
C VAL A 208 -14.39 22.90 9.68
N THR A 209 -14.72 22.69 10.95
CA THR A 209 -15.41 23.67 11.80
C THR A 209 -14.50 24.04 12.96
N GLN A 210 -14.38 25.33 13.26
CA GLN A 210 -13.70 25.87 14.44
C GLN A 210 -14.70 26.68 15.26
N ASP A 211 -15.08 26.15 16.41
CA ASP A 211 -15.94 26.84 17.38
C ASP A 211 -15.09 27.48 18.47
N PHE A 212 -15.14 28.80 18.54
CA PHE A 212 -14.39 29.60 19.49
C PHE A 212 -15.24 29.92 20.71
N GLY A 213 -14.59 30.06 21.87
CA GLY A 213 -15.28 30.39 23.10
C GLY A 213 -14.45 31.11 24.14
N SER A 214 -15.16 31.70 25.10
CA SER A 214 -14.62 32.01 26.43
C SER A 214 -15.69 31.77 27.48
N ARG A 215 -15.47 30.81 28.37
CA ARG A 215 -16.41 30.52 29.44
C ARG A 215 -16.30 31.50 30.60
N VAL A 216 -17.41 31.66 31.33
CA VAL A 216 -17.44 32.44 32.58
C VAL A 216 -16.52 31.83 33.65
N ASN A 217 -15.90 32.68 34.48
CA ASN A 217 -15.05 32.28 35.61
C ASN A 217 -13.85 31.37 35.29
N ARG A 218 -13.36 31.41 34.04
CA ARG A 218 -12.18 30.67 33.60
C ARG A 218 -10.89 31.23 34.23
N GLN A 219 -9.94 30.34 34.54
CA GLN A 219 -8.52 30.69 34.72
C GLN A 219 -7.69 30.25 33.50
N ALA A 220 -6.43 30.68 33.42
CA ALA A 220 -5.57 30.34 32.30
C ALA A 220 -5.33 28.81 32.22
N SER A 221 -5.16 28.29 31.00
CA SER A 221 -4.70 26.93 30.79
C SER A 221 -3.20 26.94 30.45
N VAL A 222 -2.51 25.87 30.86
CA VAL A 222 -1.14 25.57 30.42
C VAL A 222 -1.20 24.31 29.57
N PHE A 223 -0.76 24.38 28.33
CA PHE A 223 -0.90 23.27 27.39
C PHE A 223 0.23 23.22 26.36
N GLY A 224 0.18 22.23 25.50
CA GLY A 224 1.03 22.13 24.33
C GLY A 224 0.95 20.74 23.73
N VAL A 225 1.98 20.35 23.02
CA VAL A 225 2.09 19.02 22.41
C VAL A 225 3.40 18.35 22.78
N VAL A 226 3.35 17.04 22.97
CA VAL A 226 4.52 16.17 23.11
C VAL A 226 4.66 15.36 21.83
N PHE A 227 5.79 15.49 21.14
CA PHE A 227 5.95 14.92 19.80
C PHE A 227 7.40 14.55 19.47
N ASP A 228 7.55 13.66 18.49
CA ASP A 228 8.84 13.25 17.90
C ASP A 228 8.89 13.76 16.45
N ASP A 229 9.69 14.81 16.21
CA ASP A 229 9.76 15.55 14.94
C ASP A 229 10.47 14.74 13.84
N THR A 230 9.73 13.80 13.26
CA THR A 230 10.26 12.77 12.36
C THR A 230 9.62 12.76 10.98
N ILE A 231 8.46 13.41 10.80
CA ILE A 231 7.79 13.49 9.50
C ILE A 231 8.48 14.57 8.66
N THR A 232 8.62 15.78 9.19
CA THR A 232 9.45 16.83 8.59
C THR A 232 10.15 17.59 9.69
N SER A 233 11.47 17.39 9.83
CA SER A 233 12.27 18.07 10.85
C SER A 233 12.26 19.59 10.68
N ASP A 234 11.29 20.25 11.31
CA ASP A 234 11.00 21.69 11.23
C ASP A 234 10.63 22.31 12.59
N ASP A 235 10.90 21.59 13.68
CA ASP A 235 10.60 21.93 15.08
C ASP A 235 9.10 22.23 15.29
N PHE A 236 8.21 21.58 14.51
CA PHE A 236 6.78 21.82 14.55
C PHE A 236 5.94 20.55 14.37
N TYR A 237 4.93 20.41 15.21
CA TYR A 237 4.05 19.24 15.19
C TYR A 237 3.29 19.05 13.87
N GLN A 238 3.31 17.82 13.38
CA GLN A 238 2.49 17.31 12.29
C GLN A 238 1.62 16.14 12.75
N ALA A 239 0.45 15.99 12.11
CA ALA A 239 -0.46 14.90 12.42
C ALA A 239 0.23 13.54 12.23
N GLY A 240 0.50 12.85 13.33
CA GLY A 240 1.20 11.56 13.36
C GLY A 240 2.44 11.54 14.24
N GLU A 241 2.98 12.70 14.64
CA GLU A 241 4.18 12.81 15.47
C GLU A 241 3.90 12.76 16.97
N GLY A 242 2.63 12.88 17.36
CA GLY A 242 2.21 12.97 18.75
C GLY A 242 2.51 11.71 19.56
N LEU A 243 3.15 11.91 20.71
CA LEU A 243 3.47 10.82 21.64
C LEU A 243 2.41 10.73 22.73
N GLN A 244 1.72 9.59 22.80
CA GLN A 244 0.65 9.32 23.76
C GLN A 244 1.18 8.91 25.14
N GLY A 245 0.47 9.29 26.20
CA GLY A 245 0.67 8.73 27.55
C GLY A 245 1.90 9.25 28.27
N ILE A 246 2.57 10.27 27.74
CA ILE A 246 3.71 10.93 28.38
C ILE A 246 3.19 11.69 29.58
N SER A 247 3.72 11.42 30.78
CA SER A 247 3.34 12.15 31.98
C SER A 247 4.04 13.51 32.02
N ILE A 248 3.28 14.58 32.25
CA ILE A 248 3.76 15.96 32.40
C ILE A 248 3.33 16.48 33.76
N THR A 249 4.23 17.15 34.46
CA THR A 249 3.98 17.77 35.75
C THR A 249 4.15 19.29 35.68
N LEU A 250 3.20 20.01 36.27
CA LEU A 250 3.27 21.43 36.54
C LEU A 250 3.38 21.64 38.05
N SER A 251 4.56 22.01 38.55
CA SER A 251 4.86 22.16 39.97
C SER A 251 5.03 23.63 40.35
N GLY A 252 4.35 24.09 41.40
CA GLY A 252 4.47 25.47 41.85
C GLY A 252 3.84 25.75 43.22
N PRO A 253 3.67 27.04 43.57
CA PRO A 253 3.20 27.47 44.89
C PRO A 253 1.83 26.91 45.32
N GLN A 254 1.00 26.52 44.36
CA GLN A 254 -0.36 25.98 44.57
C GLN A 254 -0.40 24.45 44.53
N GLY A 255 0.75 23.78 44.51
CA GLY A 255 0.88 22.33 44.44
C GLY A 255 1.35 21.81 43.08
N ASN A 256 1.31 20.48 42.93
CA ASN A 256 1.67 19.79 41.70
C ASN A 256 0.41 19.34 40.97
N PHE A 257 0.30 19.72 39.70
CA PHE A 257 -0.68 19.19 38.78
C PHE A 257 0.01 18.18 37.87
N VAL A 258 -0.65 17.06 37.58
CA VAL A 258 -0.12 16.02 36.69
C VAL A 258 -1.17 15.70 35.63
N THR A 259 -0.75 15.62 34.37
CA THR A 259 -1.57 15.14 33.25
C THR A 259 -0.75 14.18 32.39
N THR A 260 -1.43 13.50 31.46
CA THR A 260 -0.79 12.73 30.40
C THR A 260 -1.13 13.30 29.03
N SER A 261 -0.22 13.16 28.07
CA SER A 261 -0.50 13.49 26.68
C SER A 261 -1.56 12.55 26.08
N TRP A 262 -2.42 13.12 25.24
CA TRP A 262 -3.49 12.44 24.52
C TRP A 262 -2.94 11.59 23.37
N SER A 263 -3.79 10.82 22.68
CA SER A 263 -3.40 10.05 21.50
C SER A 263 -2.86 10.90 20.35
N SER A 264 -3.19 12.19 20.30
CA SER A 264 -2.64 13.16 19.36
C SER A 264 -1.33 13.80 19.83
N GLY A 265 -0.84 13.49 21.03
CA GLY A 265 0.32 14.14 21.67
C GLY A 265 -0.01 15.39 22.48
N GLY A 266 -1.19 16.00 22.28
CA GLY A 266 -1.60 17.20 23.02
C GLY A 266 -1.72 16.95 24.53
N TYR A 267 -1.43 17.94 25.36
CA TYR A 267 -1.64 17.89 26.80
C TYR A 267 -2.16 19.23 27.31
N GLN A 268 -2.91 19.23 28.41
CA GLN A 268 -3.50 20.45 28.95
C GLN A 268 -3.73 20.37 30.46
N PHE A 269 -3.43 21.46 31.15
CA PHE A 269 -3.86 21.77 32.50
C PHE A 269 -4.85 22.93 32.40
N ASP A 270 -6.09 22.71 32.83
CA ASP A 270 -7.13 23.73 32.81
C ASP A 270 -7.27 24.44 34.14
N ASP A 271 -7.73 25.69 34.06
CA ASP A 271 -8.00 26.54 35.20
C ASP A 271 -6.83 26.64 36.19
N VAL A 272 -5.63 26.83 35.67
CA VAL A 272 -4.38 26.95 36.44
C VAL A 272 -4.35 28.32 37.15
N PRO A 273 -4.15 28.34 38.48
CA PRO A 273 -4.02 29.59 39.23
C PRO A 273 -2.83 30.41 38.76
N SER A 274 -2.93 31.73 38.92
CA SER A 274 -1.82 32.62 38.61
C SER A 274 -0.62 32.33 39.51
N GLY A 275 0.57 32.23 38.91
CA GLY A 275 1.80 31.93 39.65
C GLY A 275 2.95 31.55 38.73
N THR A 276 4.12 31.34 39.32
CA THR A 276 5.28 30.81 38.62
C THR A 276 5.40 29.32 38.92
N TYR A 277 5.45 28.52 37.85
CA TYR A 277 5.49 27.06 37.89
C TYR A 277 6.73 26.55 37.15
N ARG A 278 7.17 25.35 37.51
CA ARG A 278 8.05 24.53 36.69
C ARG A 278 7.18 23.52 35.95
N LEU A 279 7.21 23.56 34.63
CA LEU A 279 6.55 22.60 33.74
C LEU A 279 7.60 21.62 33.24
N TYR A 280 7.42 20.32 33.40
CA TYR A 280 8.42 19.34 33.03
C TYR A 280 7.84 17.95 32.76
N VAL A 281 8.53 17.17 31.93
CA VAL A 281 8.16 15.79 31.65
C VAL A 281 8.57 14.90 32.84
N THR A 282 7.65 14.05 33.29
CA THR A 282 7.83 13.11 34.42
C THR A 282 7.66 11.66 34.04
N SER A 283 7.55 11.35 32.75
CA SER A 283 7.44 9.96 32.28
C SER A 283 8.71 9.16 32.62
N PRO A 284 8.60 7.91 33.10
CA PRO A 284 9.78 7.09 33.39
C PRO A 284 10.73 6.96 32.20
N GLY A 285 12.03 7.13 32.45
CA GLY A 285 13.06 7.03 31.40
C GLY A 285 13.33 8.33 30.63
N ILE A 286 12.65 9.43 30.99
CA ILE A 286 12.92 10.77 30.47
C ILE A 286 13.63 11.60 31.55
N ASP A 287 14.69 12.31 31.16
CA ASP A 287 15.36 13.28 32.02
C ASP A 287 14.49 14.52 32.23
N SER A 288 13.92 14.67 33.42
CA SER A 288 13.04 15.78 33.78
C SER A 288 13.72 17.15 33.80
N ASP A 289 15.05 17.20 33.94
CA ASP A 289 15.78 18.47 33.90
C ASP A 289 16.01 18.93 32.47
N ALA A 290 16.29 17.99 31.54
CA ALA A 290 16.45 18.27 30.12
C ALA A 290 15.17 18.79 29.45
N TYR A 291 14.00 18.33 29.90
CA TYR A 291 12.70 18.70 29.36
C TYR A 291 11.88 19.49 30.39
N SER A 292 12.34 20.70 30.70
CA SER A 292 11.67 21.60 31.65
C SER A 292 11.65 23.07 31.25
N PHE A 293 10.58 23.76 31.63
CA PHE A 293 10.37 25.19 31.43
C PHE A 293 9.96 25.87 32.73
N GLN A 294 10.41 27.11 32.92
CA GLN A 294 9.81 28.01 33.90
C GLN A 294 8.64 28.74 33.25
N VAL A 295 7.44 28.54 33.79
CA VAL A 295 6.18 29.05 33.23
C VAL A 295 5.57 30.06 34.19
N THR A 296 5.25 31.25 33.69
CA THR A 296 4.49 32.25 34.47
C THR A 296 3.06 32.29 33.96
N VAL A 297 2.13 31.88 34.81
CA VAL A 297 0.69 31.82 34.52
C VAL A 297 0.03 33.09 35.04
N GLY A 298 -0.65 33.80 34.13
CA GLY A 298 -1.44 35.00 34.41
C GLY A 298 -2.92 34.77 34.06
N GLN A 299 -3.52 35.74 33.36
CA GLN A 299 -4.89 35.61 32.82
C GLN A 299 -4.94 34.96 31.43
N ALA A 300 -3.83 35.05 30.68
CA ALA A 300 -3.67 34.49 29.36
C ALA A 300 -3.26 33.02 29.44
N ASN A 301 -3.73 32.20 28.49
CA ASN A 301 -3.20 30.86 28.28
C ASN A 301 -1.70 30.89 28.00
N VAL A 302 -1.04 29.78 28.34
CA VAL A 302 0.38 29.60 28.04
C VAL A 302 0.57 28.27 27.32
N LYS A 303 1.35 28.29 26.23
CA LYS A 303 1.64 27.11 25.41
C LYS A 303 3.14 26.81 25.44
N TYR A 304 3.50 25.55 25.68
CA TYR A 304 4.88 25.04 25.62
C TYR A 304 4.88 23.63 25.04
N ASP A 305 5.74 23.38 24.05
CA ASP A 305 5.83 22.07 23.42
C ASP A 305 7.05 21.31 23.92
N PHE A 306 6.94 19.99 23.88
CA PHE A 306 8.02 19.07 24.22
C PHE A 306 8.34 18.23 23.01
N GLU A 307 9.40 18.59 22.30
CA GLU A 307 10.02 17.70 21.33
C GLU A 307 10.87 16.68 22.09
N ILE A 308 10.34 15.47 22.22
CA ILE A 308 11.05 14.35 22.84
C ILE A 308 11.13 13.25 21.79
N GLY A 309 12.34 12.75 21.52
CA GLY A 309 12.46 11.51 20.76
C GLY A 309 11.63 10.41 21.45
N THR A 310 11.10 9.45 20.69
CA THR A 310 10.24 8.38 21.24
C THR A 310 10.88 7.75 22.50
N PRO A 311 10.32 7.94 23.70
CA PRO A 311 10.95 7.44 24.92
C PRO A 311 10.92 5.91 24.94
N PRO A 312 11.95 5.24 25.51
CA PRO A 312 11.99 3.79 25.52
C PRO A 312 10.89 3.25 26.44
N SER A 313 9.82 2.70 25.86
CA SER A 313 8.76 2.00 26.59
C SER A 313 9.35 0.92 27.52
N ARG A 314 8.93 0.90 28.78
CA ARG A 314 9.20 -0.23 29.69
C ARG A 314 8.38 -1.42 29.22
N THR A 315 9.02 -2.34 28.52
CA THR A 315 8.38 -3.57 28.07
C THR A 315 9.05 -4.77 28.70
N VAL A 316 8.30 -5.87 28.81
CA VAL A 316 8.85 -7.19 29.10
C VAL A 316 8.12 -8.23 28.25
N GLY A 317 8.86 -9.20 27.73
CA GLY A 317 8.27 -10.28 26.93
C GLY A 317 9.28 -11.33 26.55
N PHE A 318 8.82 -12.40 25.92
CA PHE A 318 9.72 -13.39 25.35
C PHE A 318 10.61 -12.75 24.27
N GLU A 319 11.86 -13.21 24.19
CA GLU A 319 12.82 -12.73 23.19
C GLU A 319 12.34 -12.97 21.75
N THR A 320 11.55 -14.03 21.54
CA THR A 320 10.91 -14.35 20.27
C THR A 320 9.61 -15.12 20.52
N SER A 321 8.64 -14.96 19.60
CA SER A 321 7.45 -15.81 19.51
C SER A 321 7.68 -17.06 18.65
N ASP A 322 8.86 -17.19 18.03
CA ASP A 322 9.17 -18.32 17.15
C ASP A 322 9.08 -19.63 17.94
N PRO A 323 8.31 -20.61 17.43
CA PRO A 323 8.17 -21.89 18.11
C PRO A 323 9.52 -22.60 18.11
N LYS A 324 9.94 -23.06 19.29
CA LYS A 324 11.12 -23.91 19.44
C LYS A 324 10.73 -25.38 19.27
N THR A 325 11.66 -26.20 18.84
CA THR A 325 11.50 -27.66 18.78
C THR A 325 12.53 -28.34 19.67
N VAL A 326 12.14 -29.46 20.29
CA VAL A 326 13.04 -30.31 21.07
C VAL A 326 12.63 -31.76 20.89
N SER A 327 13.58 -32.68 20.79
CA SER A 327 13.28 -34.12 20.85
C SER A 327 13.02 -34.55 22.29
N GLU A 328 12.24 -35.63 22.46
CA GLU A 328 12.01 -36.23 23.77
C GLU A 328 13.30 -36.44 24.59
N GLY A 329 13.24 -36.11 25.88
CA GLY A 329 14.40 -36.11 26.79
C GLY A 329 15.38 -34.96 26.63
N GLY A 330 15.14 -34.03 25.70
CA GLY A 330 15.95 -32.84 25.51
C GLY A 330 15.64 -31.69 26.48
N THR A 331 16.39 -30.60 26.33
CA THR A 331 16.21 -29.36 27.10
C THR A 331 16.21 -28.17 26.16
N SER A 332 15.27 -27.25 26.36
CA SER A 332 15.18 -25.98 25.64
C SER A 332 15.33 -24.80 26.59
N THR A 333 16.04 -23.76 26.17
CA THR A 333 16.18 -22.51 26.94
C THR A 333 15.35 -21.41 26.29
N PHE A 334 14.54 -20.73 27.08
CA PHE A 334 13.78 -19.55 26.70
C PHE A 334 14.36 -18.31 27.37
N ALA A 335 14.18 -17.16 26.73
CA ALA A 335 14.64 -15.88 27.24
C ALA A 335 13.49 -14.89 27.29
N LEU A 336 13.48 -14.06 28.32
CA LEU A 336 12.69 -12.85 28.37
C LEU A 336 13.63 -11.66 28.24
N VAL A 337 13.15 -10.63 27.56
CA VAL A 337 13.83 -9.35 27.38
C VAL A 337 12.96 -8.27 28.01
N ARG A 338 13.59 -7.34 28.74
CA ARG A 338 12.97 -6.11 29.20
C ARG A 338 13.67 -4.87 28.65
N THR A 339 12.90 -3.84 28.35
CA THR A 339 13.37 -2.53 27.86
C THR A 339 13.02 -1.42 28.84
N GLY A 340 13.57 -0.23 28.63
CA GLY A 340 13.43 0.91 29.55
C GLY A 340 14.45 0.89 30.69
N PRO A 341 14.25 1.72 31.74
CA PRO A 341 15.14 1.75 32.91
C PRO A 341 15.29 0.38 33.58
N LEU A 342 16.53 0.01 33.89
CA LEU A 342 16.90 -1.29 34.48
C LEU A 342 17.32 -1.17 35.95
N ASP A 343 16.96 -0.08 36.63
CA ASP A 343 17.41 0.27 37.98
C ASP A 343 16.84 -0.60 39.12
N SER A 344 15.83 -1.42 38.82
CA SER A 344 15.07 -2.21 39.79
C SER A 344 15.00 -3.70 39.42
N GLU A 345 14.78 -4.55 40.43
CA GLU A 345 14.43 -5.96 40.21
C GLU A 345 13.03 -6.10 39.60
N LEU A 346 12.83 -7.14 38.78
CA LEU A 346 11.51 -7.50 38.24
C LEU A 346 11.35 -9.01 38.22
N ASP A 347 10.28 -9.51 38.83
CA ASP A 347 9.90 -10.92 38.80
C ASP A 347 8.74 -11.14 37.84
N ILE A 348 8.91 -12.06 36.89
CA ILE A 348 7.87 -12.50 35.95
C ILE A 348 7.60 -13.98 36.18
N THR A 349 6.33 -14.36 36.36
CA THR A 349 5.95 -15.77 36.51
C THR A 349 5.44 -16.32 35.17
N ILE A 350 6.05 -17.41 34.71
CA ILE A 350 5.69 -18.12 33.48
C ILE A 350 4.73 -19.27 33.78
N PHE A 351 3.67 -19.38 32.98
CA PHE A 351 2.65 -20.42 33.07
C PHE A 351 2.63 -21.26 31.79
N PRO A 352 2.86 -22.58 31.85
CA PRO A 352 2.59 -23.47 30.73
C PRO A 352 1.07 -23.65 30.54
N VAL A 353 0.63 -23.70 29.29
CA VAL A 353 -0.78 -23.81 28.88
C VAL A 353 -0.92 -24.88 27.80
N ASP A 354 -1.96 -25.70 27.94
CA ASP A 354 -2.34 -26.69 26.93
C ASP A 354 -2.84 -26.03 25.66
N ARG A 355 -2.38 -26.53 24.50
CA ARG A 355 -2.99 -26.14 23.23
C ARG A 355 -4.29 -26.91 22.98
N PRO A 356 -5.34 -26.27 22.44
CA PRO A 356 -6.64 -26.91 22.22
C PRO A 356 -6.63 -28.14 21.30
N SER A 357 -5.55 -28.36 20.53
CA SER A 357 -5.48 -29.38 19.48
C SER A 357 -4.86 -30.72 19.91
N GLY A 358 -4.41 -30.88 21.17
CA GLY A 358 -3.79 -32.13 21.67
C GLY A 358 -4.61 -32.76 22.78
N SER A 359 -4.89 -34.07 22.71
CA SER A 359 -5.68 -34.78 23.74
C SER A 359 -4.92 -35.06 25.04
N GLN A 360 -3.72 -34.50 25.22
CA GLN A 360 -2.84 -34.78 26.35
C GLN A 360 -2.38 -33.47 27.03
N PRO A 361 -2.34 -33.45 28.38
CA PRO A 361 -1.90 -32.28 29.12
C PRO A 361 -0.39 -32.08 28.96
N TRP A 362 0.08 -30.83 28.99
CA TRP A 362 1.50 -30.46 28.92
C TRP A 362 2.34 -31.22 29.95
N THR A 363 1.75 -31.59 31.08
CA THR A 363 2.39 -32.37 32.15
C THR A 363 2.83 -33.77 31.71
N SER A 364 2.34 -34.31 30.59
CA SER A 364 2.81 -35.58 30.05
C SER A 364 4.05 -35.47 29.18
N VAL A 365 4.46 -34.25 28.79
CA VAL A 365 5.57 -34.03 27.83
C VAL A 365 6.69 -33.13 28.36
N ILE A 366 6.44 -32.30 29.38
CA ILE A 366 7.48 -31.49 30.02
C ILE A 366 7.47 -31.66 31.54
N ALA A 367 8.65 -31.51 32.15
CA ALA A 367 8.80 -31.43 33.60
C ALA A 367 8.27 -30.08 34.16
N PRO A 368 7.91 -30.00 35.45
CA PRO A 368 7.59 -28.72 36.10
C PRO A 368 8.71 -27.69 35.94
N LEU A 369 8.34 -26.42 35.73
CA LEU A 369 9.31 -25.33 35.64
C LEU A 369 10.03 -25.13 36.99
N ALA A 370 11.34 -24.85 36.92
CA ALA A 370 12.13 -24.48 38.10
C ALA A 370 11.56 -23.23 38.79
N ASP A 371 11.72 -23.12 40.12
CA ASP A 371 11.24 -22.01 40.94
C ASP A 371 9.76 -21.63 40.75
N GLY A 372 8.93 -22.61 40.38
CA GLY A 372 7.50 -22.38 40.10
C GLY A 372 7.25 -21.49 38.88
N GLY A 373 8.22 -21.36 37.97
CA GLY A 373 8.14 -20.54 36.77
C GLY A 373 8.55 -19.08 36.96
N VAL A 374 9.08 -18.70 38.14
CA VAL A 374 9.55 -17.32 38.37
C VAL A 374 10.87 -17.07 37.65
N VAL A 375 10.90 -16.02 36.83
CA VAL A 375 12.08 -15.49 36.13
C VAL A 375 12.37 -14.11 36.69
N ARG A 376 13.53 -13.97 37.34
CA ARG A 376 13.97 -12.72 37.99
C ARG A 376 14.96 -11.96 37.10
N PHE A 377 14.68 -10.67 36.90
CA PHE A 377 15.65 -9.71 36.38
C PHE A 377 16.30 -8.97 37.55
N GLN A 378 17.63 -8.99 37.61
CA GLN A 378 18.43 -8.19 38.54
C GLN A 378 18.54 -6.73 38.05
N PRO A 379 18.87 -5.75 38.91
CA PRO A 379 19.17 -4.40 38.47
C PRO A 379 20.32 -4.41 37.43
N GLY A 380 20.16 -3.66 36.34
CA GLY A 380 21.04 -3.62 35.18
C GLY A 380 20.80 -4.73 34.14
N GLN A 381 19.99 -5.74 34.45
CA GLN A 381 19.76 -6.87 33.56
C GLN A 381 18.60 -6.60 32.58
N SER A 382 18.87 -6.64 31.27
CA SER A 382 17.84 -6.54 30.22
C SER A 382 17.35 -7.88 29.69
N ARG A 383 18.02 -8.99 30.05
CA ARG A 383 17.71 -10.34 29.55
C ARG A 383 17.83 -11.39 30.65
N ALA A 384 16.80 -12.18 30.84
CA ALA A 384 16.77 -13.31 31.79
C ALA A 384 16.29 -14.58 31.09
N THR A 385 16.62 -15.77 31.60
CA THR A 385 16.33 -17.04 30.94
C THR A 385 15.73 -18.08 31.88
N PHE A 386 14.93 -18.99 31.33
CA PHE A 386 14.48 -20.20 32.02
C PHE A 386 14.62 -21.43 31.11
N GLN A 387 14.65 -22.62 31.70
CA GLN A 387 14.80 -23.89 30.98
C GLN A 387 13.52 -24.72 31.05
N VAL A 388 13.25 -25.44 29.98
CA VAL A 388 12.17 -26.42 29.86
C VAL A 388 12.79 -27.75 29.51
N VAL A 389 12.53 -28.78 30.31
CA VAL A 389 13.02 -30.14 30.10
C VAL A 389 11.86 -30.99 29.57
N SER A 390 12.02 -31.59 28.39
CA SER A 390 11.04 -32.54 27.86
C SER A 390 11.24 -33.92 28.47
N LEU A 391 10.15 -34.63 28.71
CA LEU A 391 10.17 -36.01 29.18
C LEU A 391 10.57 -36.95 28.04
N LYS A 392 11.15 -38.10 28.38
CA LYS A 392 11.50 -39.16 27.42
C LYS A 392 10.66 -40.39 27.70
N ASP A 393 10.06 -40.96 26.66
CA ASP A 393 9.50 -42.29 26.75
C ASP A 393 9.79 -43.16 25.52
N SER A 394 8.88 -44.05 25.15
CA SER A 394 9.02 -45.01 24.05
C SER A 394 7.67 -45.28 23.37
N THR A 395 6.75 -44.32 23.49
CA THR A 395 5.38 -44.41 23.01
C THR A 395 5.26 -43.57 21.76
N GLU A 396 4.98 -44.19 20.63
CA GLU A 396 4.71 -43.45 19.39
C GLU A 396 3.50 -42.51 19.58
N ARG A 397 3.76 -41.21 19.42
CA ARG A 397 2.76 -40.14 19.50
C ARG A 397 2.92 -39.17 18.32
N PRO A 398 1.93 -38.29 18.08
CA PRO A 398 2.15 -37.07 17.30
C PRO A 398 3.03 -36.09 18.08
N ASP A 399 3.74 -35.22 17.38
CA ASP A 399 4.44 -34.09 18.00
C ASP A 399 3.46 -33.22 18.80
N ILE A 400 3.84 -32.85 20.03
CA ILE A 400 2.96 -32.11 20.96
C ILE A 400 3.54 -30.71 21.19
N SER A 401 2.69 -29.70 21.09
CA SER A 401 3.07 -28.31 21.38
C SER A 401 2.52 -27.81 22.72
N VAL A 402 3.35 -27.09 23.46
CA VAL A 402 3.02 -26.41 24.73
C VAL A 402 3.25 -24.90 24.55
N ASP A 403 2.31 -24.09 25.02
CA ASP A 403 2.46 -22.62 25.07
C ASP A 403 2.88 -22.17 26.47
N PHE A 404 3.67 -21.11 26.52
CA PHE A 404 4.09 -20.44 27.75
C PHE A 404 3.58 -19.01 27.72
N VAL A 405 2.86 -18.60 28.76
CA VAL A 405 2.33 -17.24 28.91
C VAL A 405 2.78 -16.64 30.24
N PHE A 406 2.67 -15.32 30.39
CA PHE A 406 2.89 -14.64 31.66
C PHE A 406 1.92 -13.47 31.82
N ASN A 407 1.76 -13.01 33.05
CA ASN A 407 1.06 -11.76 33.35
C ASN A 407 2.03 -10.77 33.98
N VAL A 408 1.99 -9.53 33.52
CA VAL A 408 2.71 -8.42 34.14
C VAL A 408 1.79 -7.81 35.18
N ASN A 409 2.08 -8.06 36.46
CA ASN A 409 1.30 -7.48 37.57
C ASN A 409 1.85 -6.11 38.02
N ASP A 410 2.94 -5.63 37.42
CA ASP A 410 3.52 -4.33 37.69
C ASP A 410 2.92 -3.27 36.74
N PRO A 411 2.22 -2.23 37.25
CA PRO A 411 1.58 -1.21 36.42
C PRO A 411 2.57 -0.37 35.58
N GLY A 412 3.88 -0.50 35.81
CA GLY A 412 4.92 0.21 35.06
C GLY A 412 5.49 -0.53 33.84
N TYR A 413 5.03 -1.74 33.52
CA TYR A 413 5.55 -2.54 32.40
C TYR A 413 4.42 -2.99 31.46
N ALA A 414 4.63 -2.85 30.15
CA ALA A 414 3.76 -3.42 29.12
C ALA A 414 4.30 -4.77 28.61
N SER A 415 3.42 -5.70 28.23
CA SER A 415 3.83 -6.95 27.59
C SER A 415 4.19 -6.71 26.11
N SER A 416 5.38 -7.11 25.67
CA SER A 416 5.76 -7.06 24.25
C SER A 416 5.39 -8.34 23.50
N VAL A 417 6.07 -9.45 23.80
CA VAL A 417 5.75 -10.80 23.29
C VAL A 417 5.21 -11.63 24.44
N ALA A 418 3.90 -11.82 24.49
CA ALA A 418 3.20 -12.42 25.63
C ALA A 418 3.22 -13.96 25.65
N THR A 419 3.52 -14.60 24.53
CA THR A 419 3.49 -16.06 24.39
C THR A 419 4.73 -16.58 23.68
N ALA A 420 5.27 -17.70 24.17
CA ALA A 420 6.26 -18.50 23.47
C ALA A 420 5.79 -19.96 23.39
N SER A 421 6.30 -20.72 22.43
CA SER A 421 5.84 -22.09 22.18
C SER A 421 6.99 -23.07 22.06
N LEU A 422 6.77 -24.30 22.53
CA LEU A 422 7.67 -25.44 22.35
C LEU A 422 6.91 -26.59 21.71
N THR A 423 7.47 -27.19 20.65
CA THR A 423 7.01 -28.47 20.10
C THR A 423 7.99 -29.57 20.49
N VAL A 424 7.50 -30.57 21.21
CA VAL A 424 8.23 -31.79 21.52
C VAL A 424 8.03 -32.77 20.36
N LEU A 425 9.13 -33.16 19.73
CA LEU A 425 9.17 -34.07 18.58
C LEU A 425 9.24 -35.51 19.07
N ASP A 426 8.32 -36.34 18.56
CA ASP A 426 8.32 -37.79 18.76
C ASP A 426 9.42 -38.43 17.91
N ASP A 427 10.36 -39.13 18.53
CA ASP A 427 11.50 -39.78 17.84
C ASP A 427 11.30 -41.28 17.58
N ASP A 428 10.07 -41.78 17.72
CA ASP A 428 9.72 -43.19 17.64
C ASP A 428 9.19 -43.67 16.23
N ARG A 429 9.13 -42.81 15.19
CA ARG A 429 8.61 -43.13 13.81
C ARG A 429 9.66 -43.45 12.70
N PRO A 430 9.37 -44.32 11.69
CA PRO A 430 10.29 -44.64 10.57
C PRO A 430 10.35 -43.61 9.40
N ARG A 431 11.48 -43.50 8.68
CA ARG A 431 11.78 -42.48 7.63
C ARG A 431 11.58 -43.00 6.18
N VAL A 432 10.98 -42.20 5.27
CA VAL A 432 10.67 -42.55 3.85
C VAL A 432 11.31 -41.61 2.80
N SER A 433 11.59 -42.09 1.58
CA SER A 433 12.09 -41.28 0.44
C SER A 433 10.94 -40.75 -0.43
N LEU A 434 10.99 -39.47 -0.80
CA LEU A 434 9.95 -38.80 -1.60
C LEU A 434 10.55 -38.32 -2.93
N VAL A 435 9.91 -38.60 -4.08
CA VAL A 435 10.40 -38.23 -5.41
C VAL A 435 9.32 -37.52 -6.23
N ARG A 436 9.67 -36.44 -6.94
CA ARG A 436 8.77 -35.71 -7.84
C ARG A 436 9.46 -35.24 -9.12
N ILE A 437 8.68 -34.91 -10.15
CA ILE A 437 9.19 -34.21 -11.35
C ILE A 437 9.47 -32.75 -10.98
N ALA A 438 10.67 -32.25 -11.29
CA ALA A 438 10.99 -30.84 -11.10
C ALA A 438 10.07 -29.96 -11.96
N ASN A 439 9.52 -28.89 -11.38
CA ASN A 439 8.57 -27.98 -12.04
C ASN A 439 7.29 -28.66 -12.57
N SER A 440 6.88 -29.79 -11.98
CA SER A 440 5.67 -30.53 -12.37
C SER A 440 4.44 -29.62 -12.46
N GLY A 441 3.67 -29.77 -13.54
CA GLY A 441 2.45 -28.98 -13.76
C GLY A 441 2.66 -27.68 -14.55
N THR A 442 3.91 -27.33 -14.88
CA THR A 442 4.22 -26.23 -15.81
C THR A 442 4.40 -26.79 -17.22
N LEU A 443 3.91 -26.11 -18.25
CA LEU A 443 4.18 -26.49 -19.64
C LEU A 443 5.67 -26.31 -19.93
N HIS A 444 6.37 -27.41 -20.22
CA HIS A 444 7.79 -27.38 -20.60
C HIS A 444 7.89 -27.14 -22.11
N ILE A 445 8.45 -26.00 -22.51
CA ILE A 445 8.59 -25.61 -23.92
C ILE A 445 10.08 -25.58 -24.26
N VAL A 446 10.47 -26.23 -25.36
CA VAL A 446 11.85 -26.29 -25.86
C VAL A 446 11.83 -26.01 -27.36
N ARG A 447 12.84 -25.33 -27.91
CA ARG A 447 12.98 -25.16 -29.37
C ARG A 447 13.67 -26.36 -30.00
N GLU A 448 13.36 -26.69 -31.25
CA GLU A 448 14.07 -27.78 -31.93
C GLU A 448 15.58 -27.56 -32.01
N SER A 449 15.99 -26.30 -32.21
CA SER A 449 17.39 -25.89 -32.25
C SER A 449 18.18 -26.14 -30.95
N GLU A 450 17.51 -26.41 -29.82
CA GLU A 450 18.14 -26.78 -28.56
C GLU A 450 18.64 -28.23 -28.55
N LYS A 451 18.22 -29.06 -29.54
CA LYS A 451 18.68 -30.44 -29.83
C LYS A 451 18.46 -31.48 -28.73
N GLN A 452 18.07 -31.05 -27.54
CA GLN A 452 17.73 -31.93 -26.45
C GLN A 452 16.77 -31.24 -25.48
N VAL A 453 15.96 -32.04 -24.81
CA VAL A 453 15.18 -31.63 -23.65
C VAL A 453 15.75 -32.30 -22.40
N ILE A 454 15.95 -31.52 -21.35
CA ILE A 454 16.48 -31.99 -20.07
C ILE A 454 15.34 -32.08 -19.07
N LEU A 455 15.12 -33.27 -18.50
CA LEU A 455 14.15 -33.48 -17.43
C LEU A 455 14.86 -33.88 -16.14
N THR A 456 14.39 -33.32 -15.04
CA THR A 456 14.97 -33.50 -13.71
C THR A 456 13.92 -34.04 -12.76
N LEU A 457 14.27 -35.06 -11.98
CA LEU A 457 13.52 -35.46 -10.80
C LEU A 457 14.21 -34.93 -9.54
N GLU A 458 13.42 -34.55 -8.55
CA GLU A 458 13.87 -34.11 -7.23
C GLU A 458 13.51 -35.16 -6.18
N ARG A 459 14.40 -35.34 -5.21
CA ARG A 459 14.23 -36.26 -4.09
C ARG A 459 14.39 -35.54 -2.75
N SER A 460 13.50 -35.86 -1.81
CA SER A 460 13.53 -35.41 -0.41
C SER A 460 13.19 -36.56 0.56
N GLY A 461 13.10 -36.27 1.86
CA GLY A 461 12.90 -37.28 2.90
C GLY A 461 14.18 -38.05 3.20
N ASP A 462 14.10 -39.38 3.29
CA ASP A 462 15.27 -40.25 3.47
C ASP A 462 16.15 -40.26 2.22
N LEU A 463 17.40 -39.84 2.38
CA LEU A 463 18.41 -39.80 1.32
C LEU A 463 19.45 -40.92 1.46
N SER A 464 19.38 -41.76 2.49
CA SER A 464 20.45 -42.71 2.85
C SER A 464 20.62 -43.86 1.84
N LYS A 465 19.56 -44.23 1.12
CA LYS A 465 19.54 -45.35 0.18
C LYS A 465 19.56 -44.92 -1.30
N ARG A 466 19.98 -45.81 -2.20
CA ARG A 466 19.82 -45.63 -3.66
C ARG A 466 18.35 -45.75 -4.06
N VAL A 467 17.83 -44.86 -4.90
CA VAL A 467 16.43 -44.85 -5.37
C VAL A 467 16.37 -44.95 -6.90
N VAL A 468 15.47 -45.79 -7.42
CA VAL A 468 15.26 -46.00 -8.87
C VAL A 468 13.80 -45.79 -9.24
N VAL A 469 13.56 -44.95 -10.25
CA VAL A 469 12.22 -44.61 -10.76
C VAL A 469 12.15 -44.83 -12.28
N PRO A 470 11.35 -45.80 -12.79
CA PRO A 470 11.15 -46.02 -14.22
C PRO A 470 10.41 -44.87 -14.92
N PHE A 471 10.60 -44.72 -16.23
CA PHE A 471 9.84 -43.77 -17.07
C PHE A 471 9.54 -44.30 -18.48
N SER A 472 8.57 -43.68 -19.16
CA SER A 472 8.29 -43.82 -20.60
C SER A 472 8.03 -42.48 -21.28
N ILE A 473 8.44 -42.35 -22.55
CA ILE A 473 8.18 -41.22 -23.45
C ILE A 473 7.15 -41.64 -24.50
N VAL A 474 6.07 -40.89 -24.60
CA VAL A 474 4.96 -41.16 -25.54
C VAL A 474 4.64 -39.91 -26.35
N PRO A 475 4.80 -39.94 -27.69
CA PRO A 475 4.34 -38.85 -28.57
C PRO A 475 2.82 -38.70 -28.49
N ILE A 476 2.32 -37.46 -28.39
CA ILE A 476 0.88 -37.17 -28.27
C ILE A 476 0.30 -36.70 -29.61
N SER A 477 0.85 -35.63 -30.18
CA SER A 477 0.33 -34.99 -31.39
C SER A 477 1.37 -34.12 -32.07
N GLY A 478 1.21 -33.90 -33.38
CA GLY A 478 2.12 -33.09 -34.19
C GLY A 478 3.21 -33.95 -34.83
N GLN A 479 4.35 -33.33 -35.14
CA GLN A 479 5.53 -34.03 -35.65
C GLN A 479 6.32 -34.68 -34.51
N THR A 480 6.95 -35.82 -34.79
CA THR A 480 7.73 -36.56 -33.81
C THR A 480 9.16 -36.01 -33.75
N TYR A 481 9.37 -35.08 -32.82
CA TYR A 481 10.70 -34.50 -32.52
C TYR A 481 11.56 -35.38 -31.60
N VAL A 482 10.91 -36.17 -30.75
CA VAL A 482 11.56 -37.09 -29.80
C VAL A 482 10.97 -38.49 -29.99
N ALA A 483 11.82 -39.50 -30.17
CA ALA A 483 11.37 -40.88 -30.32
C ALA A 483 10.80 -41.46 -29.02
N ALA A 484 9.80 -42.33 -29.13
CA ALA A 484 9.27 -43.09 -28.01
C ALA A 484 10.37 -43.99 -27.41
N GLN A 485 10.52 -43.95 -26.09
CA GLN A 485 11.56 -44.72 -25.38
C GLN A 485 11.20 -44.91 -23.89
N THR A 486 11.84 -45.88 -23.24
CA THR A 486 11.68 -46.17 -21.81
C THR A 486 13.04 -46.18 -21.11
N GLY A 487 13.07 -45.91 -19.80
CA GLY A 487 14.31 -45.96 -19.03
C GLY A 487 14.07 -45.79 -17.53
N THR A 488 15.11 -45.42 -16.79
CA THR A 488 15.04 -45.14 -15.35
C THR A 488 15.72 -43.83 -15.01
N PHE A 489 15.25 -43.15 -13.97
CA PHE A 489 15.99 -42.16 -13.19
C PHE A 489 16.59 -42.85 -11.97
N GLU A 490 17.83 -42.49 -11.63
CA GLU A 490 18.55 -43.09 -10.51
C GLU A 490 19.14 -42.02 -9.60
N PHE A 491 18.84 -42.11 -8.31
CA PHE A 491 19.44 -41.30 -7.27
C PHE A 491 20.42 -42.17 -6.48
N GLN A 492 21.68 -41.76 -6.44
CA GLN A 492 22.64 -42.36 -5.51
C GLN A 492 22.31 -41.95 -4.06
N PRO A 493 22.81 -42.68 -3.03
CA PRO A 493 22.75 -42.22 -1.66
C PRO A 493 23.23 -40.76 -1.51
N GLY A 494 22.46 -39.95 -0.79
CA GLY A 494 22.70 -38.51 -0.61
C GLY A 494 22.27 -37.63 -1.79
N ALA A 495 21.96 -38.19 -2.96
CA ALA A 495 21.57 -37.40 -4.13
C ALA A 495 20.14 -36.86 -4.01
N THR A 496 19.99 -35.55 -4.24
CA THR A 496 18.70 -34.83 -4.21
C THR A 496 18.11 -34.64 -5.62
N GLN A 497 18.85 -34.92 -6.68
CA GLN A 497 18.42 -34.75 -8.07
C GLN A 497 18.88 -35.90 -8.96
N ALA A 498 18.06 -36.23 -9.96
CA ALA A 498 18.41 -37.13 -11.06
C ALA A 498 18.01 -36.49 -12.39
N VAL A 499 18.95 -36.39 -13.33
CA VAL A 499 18.78 -35.66 -14.60
C VAL A 499 18.90 -36.61 -15.79
N ARG A 500 18.04 -36.44 -16.80
CA ARG A 500 18.09 -37.14 -18.09
C ARG A 500 17.93 -36.14 -19.23
N SER A 501 18.69 -36.32 -20.31
CA SER A 501 18.48 -35.61 -21.57
C SER A 501 17.88 -36.54 -22.62
N PHE A 502 17.00 -35.99 -23.46
CA PHE A 502 16.37 -36.67 -24.58
C PHE A 502 16.66 -35.90 -25.84
N ALA A 503 17.22 -36.55 -26.87
CA ALA A 503 17.56 -35.90 -28.13
C ALA A 503 16.31 -35.44 -28.88
N ILE A 504 16.39 -34.23 -29.44
CA ILE A 504 15.42 -33.63 -30.33
C ILE A 504 16.01 -33.64 -31.74
N ALA A 505 15.22 -34.06 -32.74
CA ALA A 505 15.59 -33.94 -34.14
C ALA A 505 15.46 -32.47 -34.60
N ASP A 506 16.60 -31.84 -34.90
CA ASP A 506 16.74 -30.46 -35.38
C ASP A 506 17.08 -30.47 -36.89
N ASP A 507 16.37 -29.68 -37.70
CA ASP A 507 16.79 -29.45 -39.08
C ASP A 507 16.63 -28.01 -39.57
N ALA A 508 16.14 -27.81 -40.80
CA ALA A 508 16.15 -26.51 -41.46
C ALA A 508 14.85 -26.29 -42.25
N VAL A 509 13.79 -27.00 -41.83
CA VAL A 509 12.51 -27.10 -42.53
C VAL A 509 11.38 -26.75 -41.57
N ALA A 510 10.81 -25.55 -41.74
CA ALA A 510 9.72 -25.08 -40.90
C ALA A 510 8.46 -25.98 -40.91
N ARG A 511 8.15 -26.59 -39.77
CA ARG A 511 7.06 -27.54 -39.48
C ARG A 511 5.98 -26.96 -38.56
N ILE A 512 5.15 -27.87 -38.04
CA ILE A 512 4.24 -27.63 -36.92
C ILE A 512 4.91 -28.12 -35.63
N ASP A 513 4.62 -27.46 -34.52
CA ASP A 513 5.13 -27.83 -33.20
C ASP A 513 4.75 -29.27 -32.82
N GLY A 514 5.64 -29.95 -32.10
CA GLY A 514 5.43 -31.30 -31.57
C GLY A 514 5.09 -31.33 -30.09
N VAL A 515 4.40 -32.37 -29.65
CA VAL A 515 4.08 -32.59 -28.24
C VAL A 515 4.30 -34.05 -27.86
N PHE A 516 5.01 -34.28 -26.75
CA PHE A 516 5.17 -35.60 -26.15
C PHE A 516 4.96 -35.55 -24.62
N SER A 517 4.78 -36.73 -24.02
CA SER A 517 4.63 -36.89 -22.58
C SER A 517 5.71 -37.80 -22.00
N LEU A 518 6.31 -37.38 -20.87
CA LEU A 518 7.08 -38.22 -19.95
C LEU A 518 6.16 -38.75 -18.86
N ARG A 519 6.12 -40.07 -18.65
CA ARG A 519 5.35 -40.72 -17.58
C ARG A 519 6.27 -41.50 -16.64
N LEU A 520 6.14 -41.28 -15.34
CA LEU A 520 6.83 -42.04 -14.30
C LEU A 520 6.08 -43.34 -13.97
N GLY A 521 6.82 -44.42 -13.78
CA GLY A 521 6.31 -45.70 -13.29
C GLY A 521 6.46 -45.84 -11.77
N THR A 522 5.91 -46.92 -11.21
CA THR A 522 6.07 -47.26 -9.79
C THR A 522 7.55 -47.34 -9.41
N PRO A 523 7.99 -46.67 -8.32
CA PRO A 523 9.36 -46.76 -7.84
C PRO A 523 9.77 -48.21 -7.59
N ALA A 524 10.97 -48.59 -8.03
CA ALA A 524 11.50 -49.95 -7.84
C ALA A 524 12.12 -50.16 -6.44
N THR A 525 12.22 -49.10 -5.64
CA THR A 525 12.84 -49.09 -4.30
C THR A 525 11.78 -49.01 -3.20
N ALA A 526 11.88 -49.87 -2.18
CA ALA A 526 10.98 -49.85 -1.03
C ALA A 526 11.03 -48.52 -0.24
N ASP A 527 9.94 -48.20 0.45
CA ASP A 527 9.72 -46.93 1.18
C ASP A 527 10.07 -45.68 0.36
N THR A 528 9.78 -45.74 -0.94
CA THR A 528 9.86 -44.62 -1.88
C THR A 528 8.46 -44.30 -2.38
N ARG A 529 8.07 -43.02 -2.30
CA ARG A 529 6.78 -42.52 -2.76
C ARG A 529 6.95 -41.44 -3.82
N LEU A 530 6.12 -41.50 -4.87
CA LEU A 530 6.00 -40.40 -5.83
C LEU A 530 5.11 -39.30 -5.27
N GLU A 531 5.49 -38.05 -5.48
CA GLU A 531 4.74 -36.88 -5.08
C GLU A 531 4.42 -35.99 -6.28
N GLY A 532 3.18 -35.49 -6.33
CA GLY A 532 2.70 -34.65 -7.42
C GLY A 532 2.36 -35.43 -8.70
N PRO A 533 2.21 -34.72 -9.83
CA PRO A 533 1.92 -35.33 -11.13
C PRO A 533 2.99 -36.33 -11.55
N VAL A 534 2.55 -37.51 -11.98
CA VAL A 534 3.43 -38.56 -12.53
C VAL A 534 3.61 -38.45 -14.04
N GLU A 535 3.04 -37.42 -14.65
CA GLU A 535 3.08 -37.14 -16.08
C GLU A 535 3.52 -35.69 -16.32
N GLN A 536 4.44 -35.48 -17.26
CA GLN A 536 4.90 -34.17 -17.70
C GLN A 536 4.80 -34.06 -19.22
N VAL A 537 4.02 -33.09 -19.69
CA VAL A 537 3.88 -32.78 -21.11
C VAL A 537 4.96 -31.78 -21.52
N VAL A 538 5.59 -32.04 -22.66
CA VAL A 538 6.62 -31.19 -23.26
C VAL A 538 6.21 -30.80 -24.68
N SER A 539 6.29 -29.51 -24.98
CA SER A 539 6.10 -28.96 -26.32
C SER A 539 7.45 -28.63 -26.93
N VAL A 540 7.68 -29.11 -28.15
CA VAL A 540 8.85 -28.78 -28.96
C VAL A 540 8.40 -27.82 -30.05
N ILE A 541 8.95 -26.61 -30.05
CA ILE A 541 8.62 -25.53 -30.98
C ILE A 541 9.57 -25.60 -32.16
N ASP A 542 9.01 -25.59 -33.36
CA ASP A 542 9.74 -25.43 -34.61
C ASP A 542 10.20 -23.97 -34.76
N ASP A 543 11.51 -23.73 -34.78
CA ASP A 543 12.08 -22.38 -34.88
C ASP A 543 12.77 -22.09 -36.22
N ASP A 544 12.43 -22.87 -37.24
CA ASP A 544 12.95 -22.73 -38.58
C ASP A 544 12.28 -21.60 -39.39
N PRO A 545 13.05 -20.85 -40.21
CA PRO A 545 12.50 -19.73 -40.96
C PRO A 545 11.56 -20.19 -42.08
N LYS A 546 10.35 -19.62 -42.11
CA LYS A 546 9.39 -19.82 -43.20
C LYS A 546 9.83 -19.08 -44.49
N PRO A 547 9.51 -19.60 -45.69
CA PRO A 547 9.78 -18.94 -46.97
C PRO A 547 9.33 -17.48 -47.01
N LYS A 548 10.19 -16.58 -47.52
CA LYS A 548 9.92 -15.15 -47.66
C LYS A 548 10.08 -14.66 -49.10
N LEU A 549 9.31 -13.63 -49.44
CA LEU A 549 9.44 -12.93 -50.71
C LEU A 549 10.71 -12.07 -50.70
N VAL A 550 11.66 -12.37 -51.57
CA VAL A 550 12.97 -11.68 -51.61
C VAL A 550 13.10 -10.64 -52.71
N ARG A 551 12.34 -10.78 -53.80
CA ARG A 551 12.43 -9.86 -54.93
C ARG A 551 11.15 -9.83 -55.74
N VAL A 552 10.68 -8.63 -56.08
CA VAL A 552 9.69 -8.41 -57.15
C VAL A 552 10.34 -7.57 -58.24
N ALA A 553 10.15 -7.95 -59.50
CA ALA A 553 10.73 -7.23 -60.64
C ALA A 553 9.77 -7.22 -61.83
N GLY A 554 9.84 -6.16 -62.64
CA GLY A 554 9.16 -6.04 -63.92
C GLY A 554 10.13 -5.57 -64.99
N ARG A 555 9.88 -5.93 -66.26
CA ARG A 555 10.65 -5.41 -67.39
C ARG A 555 9.72 -4.79 -68.41
N ARG A 556 9.89 -3.50 -68.66
CA ARG A 556 9.15 -2.77 -69.70
C ARG A 556 9.66 -3.13 -71.09
N ASN A 557 8.73 -3.28 -72.02
CA ASN A 557 9.02 -3.28 -73.45
C ASN A 557 8.44 -1.98 -74.04
N ARG A 558 9.32 -1.04 -74.37
CA ARG A 558 8.97 0.37 -74.62
C ARG A 558 8.19 0.94 -73.43
N GLN A 559 6.99 1.48 -73.66
CA GLN A 559 6.15 2.09 -72.63
C GLN A 559 5.24 1.09 -71.91
N SER A 560 5.32 -0.21 -72.23
CA SER A 560 4.35 -1.22 -71.79
C SER A 560 4.98 -2.24 -70.84
N LEU A 561 4.28 -2.57 -69.75
CA LEU A 561 4.59 -3.68 -68.84
C LEU A 561 3.47 -4.73 -68.89
N ASN A 562 3.84 -5.99 -69.10
CA ASN A 562 2.87 -7.10 -69.29
C ASN A 562 2.82 -8.08 -68.13
N ALA A 563 3.88 -8.17 -67.32
CA ALA A 563 3.96 -9.09 -66.20
C ALA A 563 4.98 -8.63 -65.17
N LEU A 564 4.82 -9.13 -63.94
CA LEU A 564 5.80 -9.05 -62.87
C LEU A 564 6.31 -10.44 -62.50
N THR A 565 7.50 -10.49 -61.93
CA THR A 565 8.13 -11.70 -61.43
C THR A 565 8.43 -11.53 -59.94
N ALA A 566 7.95 -12.45 -59.11
CA ALA A 566 8.17 -12.44 -57.66
C ALA A 566 8.97 -13.71 -57.26
N VAL A 567 10.07 -13.55 -56.52
CA VAL A 567 11.01 -14.64 -56.18
C VAL A 567 11.04 -14.84 -54.68
N PHE A 568 10.98 -16.10 -54.24
CA PHE A 568 11.11 -16.53 -52.85
C PHE A 568 12.48 -17.16 -52.59
N ASP A 569 12.94 -17.11 -51.35
CA ASP A 569 14.20 -17.75 -50.93
C ASP A 569 14.10 -19.26 -50.74
N ALA A 570 12.90 -19.79 -50.51
CA ALA A 570 12.62 -21.23 -50.41
C ALA A 570 11.41 -21.64 -51.27
N PRO A 571 11.32 -22.91 -51.69
CA PRO A 571 10.17 -23.40 -52.44
C PRO A 571 8.90 -23.44 -51.58
N ILE A 572 7.75 -23.19 -52.21
CA ILE A 572 6.40 -23.25 -51.62
C ILE A 572 5.51 -24.29 -52.36
N SER A 573 4.37 -24.66 -51.78
CA SER A 573 3.45 -25.75 -52.20
C SER A 573 1.98 -25.38 -51.90
N ASN A 574 0.89 -25.99 -52.39
CA ASN A 574 0.54 -26.65 -53.67
C ASN A 574 -1.01 -26.67 -53.90
N ALA A 575 -1.73 -25.56 -53.66
CA ALA A 575 -3.12 -25.41 -54.16
C ALA A 575 -3.42 -24.00 -54.67
N ASN A 576 -2.95 -22.98 -53.94
CA ASN A 576 -3.19 -21.57 -54.28
C ASN A 576 -2.08 -20.90 -55.11
N THR A 577 -1.03 -21.62 -55.52
CA THR A 577 0.11 -21.05 -56.26
C THR A 577 -0.24 -20.51 -57.64
N LYS A 578 -1.44 -20.82 -58.16
CA LYS A 578 -2.00 -20.28 -59.41
C LYS A 578 -3.18 -19.33 -59.17
N ASN A 579 -3.57 -19.12 -57.91
CA ASN A 579 -4.73 -18.30 -57.56
C ASN A 579 -4.39 -16.82 -57.77
N VAL A 580 -5.14 -16.14 -58.64
CA VAL A 580 -4.95 -14.70 -58.87
C VAL A 580 -5.46 -13.87 -57.69
N GLY A 581 -6.44 -14.37 -56.94
CA GLY A 581 -7.14 -13.63 -55.89
C GLY A 581 -6.36 -13.45 -54.58
N ILE A 582 -5.20 -14.10 -54.46
CA ILE A 582 -4.27 -13.87 -53.34
C ILE A 582 -3.30 -12.73 -53.62
N TRP A 583 -3.32 -12.16 -54.84
CA TRP A 583 -2.48 -11.03 -55.24
C TRP A 583 -3.31 -9.79 -55.48
N ARG A 584 -2.83 -8.64 -54.99
CA ARG A 584 -3.35 -7.32 -55.33
C ARG A 584 -2.21 -6.47 -55.83
N ILE A 585 -2.40 -5.81 -56.98
CA ILE A 585 -1.43 -4.89 -57.57
C ILE A 585 -2.12 -3.54 -57.76
N THR A 586 -1.58 -2.51 -57.14
CA THR A 586 -2.02 -1.12 -57.29
C THR A 586 -0.95 -0.37 -58.07
N ASP A 587 -1.33 0.34 -59.13
CA ASP A 587 -0.51 1.28 -59.90
C ASP A 587 -0.77 2.68 -59.35
N ALA A 588 0.28 3.43 -59.04
CA ALA A 588 0.24 4.77 -58.43
C ALA A 588 -0.24 5.88 -59.39
N GLY A 589 -0.89 5.51 -60.49
CA GLY A 589 -1.44 6.46 -61.43
C GLY A 589 -0.41 7.36 -62.13
N THR A 590 -0.86 8.56 -62.49
CA THR A 590 -0.09 9.55 -63.24
C THR A 590 0.77 10.42 -62.34
N ASP A 591 0.32 10.66 -61.10
CA ASP A 591 1.09 11.44 -60.12
C ASP A 591 2.29 10.64 -59.55
N GLY A 592 2.26 9.31 -59.65
CA GLY A 592 3.31 8.42 -59.20
C GLY A 592 3.37 8.28 -57.67
N ILE A 593 2.30 8.64 -56.95
CA ILE A 593 2.21 8.59 -55.50
C ILE A 593 1.15 7.56 -55.11
N LEU A 594 1.54 6.51 -54.38
CA LEU A 594 0.59 5.49 -53.91
C LEU A 594 -0.35 6.08 -52.85
N GLY A 595 -1.64 5.75 -52.94
CA GLY A 595 -2.70 6.15 -52.01
C GLY A 595 -3.46 7.40 -52.43
N THR A 596 -3.25 7.91 -53.64
CA THR A 596 -3.95 9.07 -54.19
C THR A 596 -5.16 8.64 -55.03
N ALA A 597 -5.94 9.62 -55.50
CA ALA A 597 -7.22 9.36 -56.17
C ALA A 597 -7.09 8.69 -57.55
N ASP A 598 -5.90 8.74 -58.16
CA ASP A 598 -5.60 8.11 -59.46
C ASP A 598 -4.98 6.72 -59.34
N ASP A 599 -4.84 6.17 -58.13
CA ASP A 599 -4.45 4.79 -57.88
C ASP A 599 -5.38 3.81 -58.61
N ALA A 600 -4.82 2.96 -59.47
CA ALA A 600 -5.55 2.00 -60.26
C ALA A 600 -5.18 0.56 -59.90
N THR A 601 -6.18 -0.32 -59.74
CA THR A 601 -5.91 -1.75 -59.54
C THR A 601 -5.59 -2.44 -60.88
N ILE A 602 -4.45 -3.14 -60.93
CA ILE A 602 -4.06 -3.95 -62.08
C ILE A 602 -4.63 -5.36 -61.95
N ALA A 603 -5.58 -5.69 -62.82
CA ALA A 603 -6.16 -7.03 -62.89
C ALA A 603 -5.17 -8.04 -63.49
N LEU A 604 -5.00 -9.19 -62.83
CA LEU A 604 -4.20 -10.31 -63.33
C LEU A 604 -5.04 -11.23 -64.22
N ARG A 605 -4.45 -11.70 -65.32
CA ARG A 605 -4.99 -12.78 -66.16
C ARG A 605 -4.70 -14.15 -65.57
N ALA A 606 -3.46 -14.35 -65.11
CA ALA A 606 -2.98 -15.63 -64.61
C ALA A 606 -1.74 -15.45 -63.74
N VAL A 607 -1.57 -16.34 -62.76
CA VAL A 607 -0.36 -16.48 -61.96
C VAL A 607 0.24 -17.86 -62.23
N ASN A 608 1.53 -17.91 -62.55
CA ASN A 608 2.26 -19.17 -62.73
C ASN A 608 3.38 -19.26 -61.70
N TYR A 609 3.56 -20.42 -61.07
CA TYR A 609 4.65 -20.66 -60.12
C TYR A 609 5.55 -21.78 -60.60
N LYS A 610 6.87 -21.59 -60.50
CA LYS A 610 7.90 -22.58 -60.83
C LYS A 610 8.75 -22.87 -59.59
N ALA A 611 8.55 -24.05 -58.99
CA ALA A 611 9.21 -24.46 -57.75
C ALA A 611 10.73 -24.51 -57.85
N SER A 612 11.26 -25.01 -58.98
CA SER A 612 12.71 -25.13 -59.19
C SER A 612 13.44 -23.79 -59.21
N THR A 613 12.75 -22.69 -59.56
CA THR A 613 13.30 -21.33 -59.55
C THR A 613 12.67 -20.46 -58.47
N ARG A 614 11.79 -21.02 -57.62
CA ARG A 614 11.09 -20.32 -56.53
C ARG A 614 10.38 -19.03 -56.99
N THR A 615 9.86 -19.05 -58.22
CA THR A 615 9.44 -17.85 -58.93
C THR A 615 7.96 -17.89 -59.28
N PHE A 616 7.24 -16.83 -58.95
CA PHE A 616 5.93 -16.49 -59.50
C PHE A 616 6.06 -15.55 -60.70
N THR A 617 5.25 -15.77 -61.73
CA THR A 617 5.01 -14.84 -62.84
C THR A 617 3.56 -14.37 -62.78
N LEU A 618 3.36 -13.07 -62.54
CA LEU A 618 2.07 -12.40 -62.44
C LEU A 618 1.73 -11.74 -63.77
N ASN A 619 0.86 -12.35 -64.56
CA ASN A 619 0.55 -11.89 -65.92
C ASN A 619 -0.64 -10.93 -65.90
N PHE A 620 -0.47 -9.73 -66.45
CA PHE A 620 -1.51 -8.70 -66.43
C PHE A 620 -2.60 -9.01 -67.46
N ARG A 621 -3.86 -8.68 -67.14
CA ARG A 621 -5.01 -8.84 -68.05
C ARG A 621 -4.97 -7.84 -69.20
N LYS A 622 -4.52 -6.62 -68.92
CA LYS A 622 -4.18 -5.61 -69.91
C LYS A 622 -2.80 -5.05 -69.58
N PRO A 623 -1.95 -4.76 -70.58
CA PRO A 623 -0.65 -4.16 -70.30
C PRO A 623 -0.80 -2.81 -69.62
N SER A 624 -0.03 -2.53 -68.57
CA SER A 624 0.08 -1.17 -68.03
C SER A 624 1.00 -0.35 -68.93
N ARG A 625 0.61 0.89 -69.21
CA ARG A 625 1.30 1.78 -70.17
C ARG A 625 1.50 3.16 -69.58
N SER A 626 2.74 3.62 -69.55
CA SER A 626 3.08 5.00 -69.18
C SER A 626 4.31 5.49 -69.96
N LYS A 627 4.43 6.81 -70.12
CA LYS A 627 5.62 7.47 -70.67
C LYS A 627 6.70 7.68 -69.59
N THR A 628 6.32 7.72 -68.32
CA THR A 628 7.19 7.89 -67.14
C THR A 628 7.43 6.54 -66.45
N ALA A 629 8.16 6.53 -65.34
CA ALA A 629 8.34 5.33 -64.52
C ALA A 629 6.98 4.90 -63.92
N LEU A 630 6.73 3.60 -63.86
CA LEU A 630 5.52 3.05 -63.25
C LEU A 630 5.85 2.68 -61.79
N ILE A 631 5.00 3.07 -60.85
CA ILE A 631 5.17 2.75 -59.42
C ILE A 631 4.01 1.87 -58.99
N TYR A 632 4.33 0.72 -58.42
CA TYR A 632 3.35 -0.28 -58.00
C TYR A 632 3.47 -0.61 -56.52
N ARG A 633 2.35 -0.91 -55.89
CA ARG A 633 2.27 -1.68 -54.64
C ARG A 633 1.73 -3.07 -54.93
N ILE A 634 2.52 -4.09 -54.60
CA ILE A 634 2.15 -5.49 -54.72
C ILE A 634 1.87 -6.02 -53.32
N THR A 635 0.70 -6.62 -53.12
CA THR A 635 0.33 -7.30 -51.87
C THR A 635 0.00 -8.76 -52.17
N LEU A 636 0.56 -9.68 -51.38
CA LEU A 636 0.30 -11.11 -51.41
C LEU A 636 -0.29 -11.55 -50.07
N ASP A 637 -1.46 -12.18 -50.09
CA ASP A 637 -2.04 -12.90 -48.95
C ASP A 637 -1.31 -14.25 -48.75
N ALA A 638 -0.14 -14.21 -48.11
CA ALA A 638 0.74 -15.38 -48.01
C ALA A 638 0.21 -16.45 -47.06
N ALA A 639 -0.70 -16.12 -46.15
CA ALA A 639 -1.37 -17.07 -45.27
C ALA A 639 -2.15 -18.18 -46.02
N LYS A 640 -2.48 -17.94 -47.29
CA LYS A 640 -3.10 -18.92 -48.19
C LYS A 640 -2.11 -19.85 -48.89
N LEU A 641 -0.81 -19.68 -48.65
CA LEU A 641 0.28 -20.51 -49.16
C LEU A 641 0.89 -21.34 -48.03
N THR A 642 1.47 -22.49 -48.38
CA THR A 642 2.13 -23.38 -47.42
C THR A 642 3.55 -23.73 -47.85
N THR A 643 4.37 -24.15 -46.90
CA THR A 643 5.65 -24.84 -47.14
C THR A 643 5.39 -26.18 -47.83
N PRO A 644 6.42 -26.83 -48.42
CA PRO A 644 6.29 -28.16 -49.04
C PRO A 644 5.68 -29.24 -48.15
N ILE A 645 5.81 -29.09 -46.83
CA ILE A 645 5.31 -30.03 -45.82
C ILE A 645 3.99 -29.58 -45.15
N GLY A 646 3.36 -28.50 -45.64
CA GLY A 646 1.99 -28.11 -45.26
C GLY A 646 1.87 -26.98 -44.24
N THR A 647 2.96 -26.39 -43.77
CA THR A 647 2.93 -25.29 -42.79
C THR A 647 2.51 -23.96 -43.46
N PRO A 648 1.48 -23.24 -42.98
CA PRO A 648 1.09 -21.94 -43.54
C PRO A 648 2.18 -20.86 -43.40
N LEU A 649 2.34 -20.01 -44.42
CA LEU A 649 3.26 -18.86 -44.38
C LEU A 649 2.69 -17.70 -43.55
N ASN A 650 3.55 -16.80 -43.10
CA ASN A 650 3.17 -15.66 -42.26
C ASN A 650 2.70 -14.44 -43.08
N GLY A 651 1.55 -13.88 -42.71
CA GLY A 651 1.11 -12.50 -42.99
C GLY A 651 0.83 -12.12 -44.46
N PRO A 652 0.29 -10.91 -44.71
CA PRO A 652 0.33 -10.32 -46.03
C PRO A 652 1.74 -9.79 -46.32
N MET A 653 2.32 -10.17 -47.46
CA MET A 653 3.60 -9.65 -47.92
C MET A 653 3.35 -8.45 -48.84
N VAL A 654 3.97 -7.30 -48.54
CA VAL A 654 3.81 -6.05 -49.31
C VAL A 654 5.15 -5.64 -49.91
N TRP A 655 5.14 -5.20 -51.17
CA TRP A 655 6.32 -4.76 -51.88
C TRP A 655 6.00 -3.58 -52.81
N ASP A 656 6.76 -2.49 -52.67
CA ASP A 656 6.67 -1.36 -53.59
C ASP A 656 7.75 -1.47 -54.67
N LEU A 657 7.36 -1.26 -55.92
CA LEU A 657 8.21 -1.46 -57.09
C LEU A 657 8.12 -0.28 -58.05
N LYS A 658 9.26 0.28 -58.42
CA LYS A 658 9.38 1.26 -59.51
C LYS A 658 9.98 0.58 -60.76
N VAL A 659 9.32 0.68 -61.92
CA VAL A 659 9.69 0.01 -63.18
C VAL A 659 9.81 0.97 -64.37
#